data_AF-A0A8H5YZM1-F1
#
_entry.id   AF-A0A8H5YZM1-F1
#
_cell.length_a   1.000
_cell.length_b   1.000
_cell.length_c   1.000
_cell.angle_alpha   90.00
_cell.angle_beta   90.00
_cell.angle_gamma   90.00
#
_symmetry.space_group_name_H-M   'P 1'
#
loop_
_entity.id
_entity.type
_entity.pdbx_description
1 polymer ?
#
loop_
_entity_poly.entity_id
_entity_poly.type
_entity_poly.pdbx_seq_one_letter_code
_entity_poly.pdbx_strand_id
1 'polypeptide(L)'
;MKGMAPAKTDPFSRLPPELRLKVLVATRCKSSISRMIQASPIMLNQYLAHKKYIIRRVLAAELDADMIQDAMAIILPSHSEDMRANLQAWAKSQLRDPLMDNDDHMLDELNKLHSRLLLLIEDYITKATAPFPRREYLCLPQTQRLLTEGHLMFKDLSVTQRFNSANLTFPERKRFVKAFLMYELLCKIRDFDHLPDLPLPRRRISNAEYEAVCCVHKYVWSLYEAMFAQCNNVCLPPTSEAPLGTGLFSPNVVDFDEETTAKCSDLLGSDIKIGFSTLGYNHLADFLQYDMANPKEREALKLYLAWPDMNPATGKQELSCKRCRYRKLRCTRTVPCTNCATAGAGCEYEKIDKRRNPPSSEYTIGLRNRVASLEAFIQELRDASPARRDEMLGPAAYVQGTSTISIAGPSQVIQDTTARARLKPDAEGSLVYHGATSIFNSDLLSTGESYPSPTQSLYAESNFDHVMDHFGIKLEDDTVFKALQEFFRWQYPHFMFVYREAFLRDHFGERKGCKYWSSALLLSICALGLLMSDTEVERNLIEQFFQAAESIVMVSGLSRPSIPTVQSFLCLAFFEIGRGNVSKGWAFSGIAFRMAQDLGFQSDPMNWLPHDSTIISSEDIEIRRRIYWGSYISDKLISLILGRPVQLAFDSAEVDLLEFITDGPGMEYWRPVGFGDDPEELRVLSNIPYLKEQIRLYRIVEKMMTTVFSPRTPRTQTDVFTRQTLLDNLNLELLQWRDALPAFAKWNKWSTGVTITPAVATLHLLYSSIRIALNYEAATASNVASAREAALLSCTTAAQDILALVRVYKMQYGLRHAPLILIYASIQASRSIEKFGIPEEQSYLVRCQQ
;
A
#
# COMPACT_ATOMS: atom_id res chain seq x y z
N MET A 1 -14.54 64.38 -17.56
CA MET A 1 -15.58 65.12 -16.81
C MET A 1 -16.95 64.84 -17.40
N LYS A 2 -17.75 63.98 -16.75
CA LYS A 2 -19.21 63.91 -16.84
C LYS A 2 -19.74 63.03 -15.69
N GLY A 3 -20.32 63.68 -14.68
CA GLY A 3 -21.31 63.20 -13.70
C GLY A 3 -21.08 61.89 -12.91
N MET A 4 -20.47 61.97 -11.72
CA MET A 4 -20.74 61.02 -10.63
C MET A 4 -22.01 61.47 -9.90
N ALA A 5 -23.00 60.58 -9.83
CA ALA A 5 -24.24 60.75 -9.06
C ALA A 5 -23.95 60.76 -7.54
N PRO A 6 -24.78 61.43 -6.71
CA PRO A 6 -24.53 61.58 -5.28
C PRO A 6 -24.68 60.27 -4.49
N ALA A 7 -23.83 60.06 -3.49
CA ALA A 7 -23.84 58.92 -2.58
C ALA A 7 -25.19 58.79 -1.85
N LYS A 8 -25.90 57.69 -2.08
CA LYS A 8 -27.11 57.34 -1.33
C LYS A 8 -26.75 57.17 0.15
N THR A 9 -27.31 58.00 1.02
CA THR A 9 -27.28 57.82 2.47
C THR A 9 -27.92 56.48 2.85
N ASP A 10 -27.26 55.69 3.71
CA ASP A 10 -27.72 54.38 4.16
C ASP A 10 -29.16 54.46 4.73
N PRO A 11 -30.14 53.68 4.21
CA PRO A 11 -31.54 53.76 4.63
C PRO A 11 -31.76 53.39 6.11
N PHE A 12 -30.85 52.63 6.72
CA PHE A 12 -30.96 52.21 8.13
C PHE A 12 -30.41 53.26 9.11
N SER A 13 -29.81 54.35 8.61
CA SER A 13 -29.28 55.45 9.44
C SER A 13 -30.33 56.14 10.30
N ARG A 14 -31.59 56.14 9.86
CA ARG A 14 -32.72 56.78 10.55
C ARG A 14 -33.38 55.91 11.62
N LEU A 15 -32.98 54.63 11.73
CA LEU A 15 -33.57 53.70 12.69
C LEU A 15 -32.75 53.68 14.01
N PRO A 16 -33.41 53.74 15.18
CA PRO A 16 -32.78 53.46 16.47
C PRO A 16 -32.09 52.09 16.50
N PRO A 17 -30.99 51.91 17.25
CA PRO A 17 -30.29 50.63 17.39
C PRO A 17 -31.21 49.46 17.75
N GLU A 18 -32.22 49.70 18.58
CA GLU A 18 -33.18 48.68 19.02
C GLU A 18 -34.05 48.18 17.87
N LEU A 19 -34.47 49.09 16.96
CA LEU A 19 -35.24 48.71 15.78
C LEU A 19 -34.34 48.01 14.75
N ARG A 20 -33.09 48.45 14.57
CA ARG A 20 -32.12 47.77 13.72
C ARG A 20 -31.87 46.33 14.18
N LEU A 21 -31.74 46.12 15.49
CA LEU A 21 -31.62 44.80 16.09
C LEU A 21 -32.88 43.95 15.89
N LYS A 22 -34.07 44.52 16.10
CA LYS A 22 -35.35 43.83 15.84
C LYS A 22 -35.50 43.42 14.38
N VAL A 23 -35.06 44.26 13.43
CA VAL A 23 -35.05 43.92 12.00
C VAL A 23 -34.15 42.72 11.75
N LEU A 24 -32.90 42.72 12.24
CA LEU A 24 -31.98 41.59 12.07
C LEU A 24 -32.54 40.29 12.66
N VAL A 25 -33.19 40.34 13.82
CA VAL A 25 -33.82 39.17 14.45
C VAL A 25 -35.09 38.72 13.71
N ALA A 26 -35.88 39.65 13.19
CA ALA A 26 -37.13 39.36 12.50
C ALA A 26 -36.92 38.68 11.14
N THR A 27 -35.77 38.88 10.49
CA THR A 27 -35.47 38.22 9.21
C THR A 27 -35.41 36.69 9.32
N ARG A 28 -35.04 36.14 10.50
CA ARG A 28 -34.98 34.69 10.80
C ARG A 28 -34.30 33.84 9.71
N CYS A 29 -33.36 34.43 8.97
CA CYS A 29 -32.72 33.80 7.81
C CYS A 29 -31.32 34.39 7.61
N LYS A 30 -30.30 33.53 7.67
CA LYS A 30 -28.89 33.95 7.61
C LYS A 30 -28.51 34.58 6.27
N SER A 31 -29.04 34.11 5.15
CA SER A 31 -28.75 34.67 3.82
C SER A 31 -29.34 36.08 3.65
N SER A 32 -30.54 36.32 4.18
CA SER A 32 -31.15 37.66 4.23
C SER A 32 -30.34 38.62 5.10
N ILE A 33 -29.89 38.17 6.28
CA ILE A 33 -28.99 38.95 7.15
C ILE A 33 -27.69 39.29 6.42
N SER A 34 -27.07 38.30 5.75
CA SER A 34 -25.82 38.49 4.99
C SER A 34 -25.95 39.58 3.92
N ARG A 35 -27.01 39.53 3.10
CA ARG A 35 -27.27 40.57 2.09
C ARG A 35 -27.49 41.95 2.71
N MET A 36 -28.22 42.01 3.83
CA MET A 36 -28.49 43.27 4.52
C MET A 36 -27.22 43.90 5.09
N ILE A 37 -26.33 43.12 5.70
CA ILE A 37 -25.07 43.64 6.25
C ILE A 37 -24.05 43.99 5.15
N GLN A 38 -24.11 43.32 3.99
CA GLN A 38 -23.29 43.69 2.83
C GLN A 38 -23.79 44.99 2.18
N ALA A 39 -25.11 45.21 2.15
CA ALA A 39 -25.71 46.41 1.56
C ALA A 39 -25.70 47.64 2.49
N SER A 40 -25.57 47.45 3.81
CA SER A 40 -25.63 48.52 4.81
C SER A 40 -24.50 48.41 5.85
N PRO A 41 -23.52 49.34 5.82
CA PRO A 41 -22.48 49.44 6.85
C PRO A 41 -23.03 49.62 8.27
N ILE A 42 -24.18 50.31 8.41
CA ILE A 42 -24.81 50.54 9.72
C ILE A 42 -25.39 49.23 10.28
N MET A 43 -26.00 48.41 9.42
CA MET A 43 -26.49 47.10 9.81
C MET A 43 -25.35 46.11 10.07
N LEU A 44 -24.22 46.23 9.36
CA LEU A 44 -23.01 45.46 9.66
C LEU A 44 -22.47 45.79 11.06
N ASN A 45 -22.35 47.08 11.40
CA ASN A 45 -21.91 47.51 12.73
C ASN A 45 -22.87 47.02 13.83
N GLN A 46 -24.17 47.11 13.60
CA GLN A 46 -25.18 46.58 14.53
C GLN A 46 -25.06 45.06 14.70
N TYR A 47 -24.84 44.34 13.60
CA TYR A 47 -24.64 42.90 13.61
C TYR A 47 -23.37 42.50 14.37
N LEU A 48 -22.24 43.19 14.15
CA LEU A 48 -20.99 42.91 14.86
C LEU A 48 -21.13 43.16 16.38
N ALA A 49 -21.84 44.23 16.77
CA ALA A 49 -22.08 44.56 18.18
C ALA A 49 -22.95 43.52 18.92
N HIS A 50 -23.93 42.89 18.23
CA HIS A 50 -24.89 41.96 18.84
C HIS A 50 -24.90 40.57 18.19
N LYS A 51 -23.80 40.16 17.58
CA LYS A 51 -23.69 38.95 16.74
C LYS A 51 -24.24 37.70 17.43
N LYS A 52 -23.79 37.43 18.65
CA LYS A 52 -24.16 36.23 19.43
C LYS A 52 -25.66 36.20 19.75
N TYR A 53 -26.21 37.35 20.14
CA TYR A 53 -27.65 37.48 20.41
C TYR A 53 -28.49 37.23 19.14
N ILE A 54 -28.08 37.79 18.00
CA ILE A 54 -28.76 37.60 16.72
C ILE A 54 -28.69 36.12 16.29
N ILE A 55 -27.51 35.49 16.35
CA ILE A 55 -27.32 34.08 16.02
C ILE A 55 -28.20 33.18 16.90
N ARG A 56 -28.18 33.40 18.22
CA ARG A 56 -29.00 32.63 19.18
C ARG A 56 -30.49 32.73 18.85
N ARG A 57 -30.99 33.93 18.50
CA ARG A 57 -32.38 34.13 18.12
C ARG A 57 -32.75 33.49 16.77
N VAL A 58 -31.84 33.52 15.80
CA VAL A 58 -32.05 32.88 14.49
C VAL A 58 -32.08 31.36 14.64
N LEU A 59 -31.12 30.78 15.37
CA LEU A 59 -31.08 29.33 15.61
C LEU A 59 -32.29 28.86 16.43
N ALA A 60 -32.70 29.59 17.47
CA ALA A 60 -33.91 29.28 18.25
C ALA A 60 -35.20 29.35 17.44
N ALA A 61 -35.21 30.08 16.33
CA ALA A 61 -36.35 30.07 15.41
C ALA A 61 -36.34 28.82 14.51
N GLU A 62 -35.17 28.35 14.09
CA GLU A 62 -35.03 27.29 13.08
C GLU A 62 -34.94 25.86 13.66
N LEU A 63 -34.44 25.71 14.88
CA LEU A 63 -34.28 24.44 15.60
C LEU A 63 -35.28 24.33 16.74
N ASP A 64 -36.03 23.23 16.81
CA ASP A 64 -36.84 22.91 18.00
C ASP A 64 -36.02 22.14 19.05
N ALA A 65 -36.61 21.91 20.22
CA ALA A 65 -35.95 21.26 21.35
C ALA A 65 -35.33 19.90 20.99
N ASP A 66 -36.04 19.10 20.20
CA ASP A 66 -35.52 17.80 19.76
C ASP A 66 -34.34 17.97 18.79
N MET A 67 -34.45 18.88 17.82
CA MET A 67 -33.36 19.17 16.88
C MET A 67 -32.12 19.71 17.60
N ILE A 68 -32.28 20.43 18.71
CA ILE A 68 -31.15 20.88 19.53
C ILE A 68 -30.46 19.68 20.18
N GLN A 69 -31.22 18.73 20.75
CA GLN A 69 -30.64 17.51 21.32
C GLN A 69 -29.89 16.69 20.26
N ASP A 70 -30.48 16.52 19.07
CA ASP A 70 -29.85 15.84 17.94
C ASP A 70 -28.55 16.54 17.50
N ALA A 71 -28.59 17.87 17.38
CA ALA A 71 -27.42 18.68 17.01
C ALA A 71 -26.31 18.60 18.07
N MET A 72 -26.66 18.56 19.36
CA MET A 72 -25.67 18.43 20.43
C MET A 72 -25.00 17.05 20.43
N ALA A 73 -25.75 15.98 20.15
CA ALA A 73 -25.19 14.64 19.98
C ALA A 73 -24.20 14.58 18.80
N ILE A 74 -24.45 15.36 17.74
CA ILE A 74 -23.53 15.47 16.60
C ILE A 74 -22.26 16.27 16.98
N ILE A 75 -22.37 17.33 17.77
CA ILE A 75 -21.26 18.26 18.06
C ILE A 75 -20.30 17.74 19.15
N LEU A 76 -20.80 16.99 20.14
CA LEU A 76 -19.98 16.57 21.28
C LEU A 76 -18.85 15.60 20.88
N PRO A 77 -17.68 15.62 21.57
CA PRO A 77 -16.50 14.85 21.18
C PRO A 77 -16.68 13.32 21.34
N SER A 78 -16.09 12.55 20.42
CA SER A 78 -16.10 11.08 20.42
C SER A 78 -14.88 10.47 21.14
N HIS A 79 -14.55 10.93 22.36
CA HIS A 79 -13.50 10.31 23.20
C HIS A 79 -14.10 9.20 24.08
N SER A 80 -13.40 8.07 24.25
CA SER A 80 -13.99 6.84 24.80
C SER A 80 -14.61 6.96 26.20
N GLU A 81 -14.08 7.81 27.08
CA GLU A 81 -14.58 7.98 28.45
C GLU A 81 -15.84 8.86 28.53
N ASP A 82 -15.93 9.95 27.75
CA ASP A 82 -17.05 10.90 27.79
C ASP A 82 -18.21 10.51 26.85
N MET A 83 -17.93 9.71 25.82
CA MET A 83 -18.87 9.33 24.77
C MET A 83 -20.06 8.52 25.29
N ARG A 84 -19.83 7.56 26.20
CA ARG A 84 -20.91 6.76 26.81
C ARG A 84 -21.85 7.62 27.66
N ALA A 85 -21.30 8.59 28.40
CA ALA A 85 -22.09 9.50 29.22
C ALA A 85 -22.93 10.46 28.35
N ASN A 86 -22.35 10.99 27.28
CA ASN A 86 -23.04 11.87 26.33
C ASN A 86 -24.20 11.16 25.62
N LEU A 87 -24.02 9.89 25.22
CA LEU A 87 -25.08 9.09 24.60
C LEU A 87 -26.24 8.78 25.56
N GLN A 88 -25.94 8.47 26.83
CA GLN A 88 -26.98 8.26 27.84
C GLN A 88 -27.74 9.55 28.16
N ALA A 89 -27.07 10.70 28.16
CA ALA A 89 -27.70 11.99 28.35
C ALA A 89 -28.58 12.37 27.14
N TRP A 90 -28.12 12.13 25.91
CA TRP A 90 -28.91 12.32 24.69
C TRP A 90 -30.16 11.45 24.67
N ALA A 91 -30.04 10.17 25.01
CA ALA A 91 -31.16 9.23 25.09
C ALA A 91 -32.26 9.67 26.07
N LYS A 92 -31.91 10.45 27.09
CA LYS A 92 -32.82 11.02 28.08
C LYS A 92 -33.23 12.46 27.76
N SER A 93 -32.78 13.02 26.63
CA SER A 93 -32.95 14.44 26.24
C SER A 93 -32.42 15.42 27.31
N GLN A 94 -31.28 15.07 27.91
CA GLN A 94 -30.63 15.80 29.01
C GLN A 94 -29.33 16.49 28.58
N LEU A 95 -29.04 16.59 27.27
CA LEU A 95 -27.92 17.39 26.81
C LEU A 95 -28.19 18.89 27.01
N ARG A 96 -27.11 19.64 27.25
CA ARG A 96 -27.15 21.09 27.48
C ARG A 96 -27.68 21.84 26.26
N ASP A 97 -28.41 22.91 26.49
CA ASP A 97 -28.94 23.77 25.43
C ASP A 97 -28.10 25.06 25.31
N PRO A 98 -27.23 25.21 24.30
CA PRO A 98 -26.39 26.40 24.13
C PRO A 98 -27.19 27.68 23.79
N LEU A 99 -28.48 27.55 23.48
CA LEU A 99 -29.37 28.69 23.31
C LEU A 99 -29.85 29.25 24.65
N MET A 100 -29.84 28.44 25.71
CA MET A 100 -30.23 28.83 27.06
C MET A 100 -29.01 29.07 27.96
N ASP A 101 -27.91 28.36 27.72
CA ASP A 101 -26.66 28.49 28.45
C ASP A 101 -25.78 29.65 27.93
N ASN A 102 -24.98 30.28 28.80
CA ASN A 102 -23.98 31.29 28.42
C ASN A 102 -22.70 30.66 27.80
N ASP A 103 -22.83 29.51 27.14
CA ASP A 103 -21.72 28.82 26.48
C ASP A 103 -21.58 29.31 25.03
N ASP A 104 -20.75 30.33 24.86
CA ASP A 104 -20.50 30.94 23.55
C ASP A 104 -19.77 30.00 22.59
N HIS A 105 -18.99 29.03 23.08
CA HIS A 105 -18.27 28.08 22.24
C HIS A 105 -19.24 27.09 21.60
N MET A 106 -20.13 26.49 22.40
CA MET A 106 -21.13 25.54 21.90
C MET A 106 -22.15 26.23 20.97
N LEU A 107 -22.47 27.51 21.22
CA LEU A 107 -23.29 28.31 20.30
C LEU A 107 -22.61 28.49 18.93
N ASP A 108 -21.29 28.72 18.90
CA ASP A 108 -20.53 28.85 17.66
C ASP A 108 -20.46 27.53 16.89
N GLU A 109 -20.28 26.39 17.57
CA GLU A 109 -20.32 25.06 16.94
C GLU A 109 -21.70 24.72 16.37
N LEU A 110 -22.78 25.02 17.11
CA LEU A 110 -24.14 24.87 16.61
C LEU A 110 -24.39 25.73 15.37
N ASN A 111 -23.89 26.97 15.39
CA ASN A 111 -23.99 27.89 14.27
C ASN A 111 -23.21 27.39 13.03
N LYS A 112 -22.04 26.74 13.23
CA LYS A 112 -21.26 26.11 12.16
C LYS A 112 -22.01 24.93 11.55
N LEU A 113 -22.51 23.99 12.36
CA LEU A 113 -23.29 22.85 11.91
C LEU A 113 -24.50 23.31 11.08
N HIS A 114 -25.32 24.20 11.63
CA HIS A 114 -26.48 24.75 10.94
C HIS A 114 -26.13 25.38 9.59
N SER A 115 -25.00 26.07 9.52
CA SER A 115 -24.57 26.70 8.26
C SER A 115 -24.14 25.69 7.21
N ARG A 116 -23.54 24.57 7.63
CA ARG A 116 -23.17 23.47 6.73
C ARG A 116 -24.42 22.78 6.17
N LEU A 117 -25.42 22.55 7.02
CA LEU A 117 -26.70 21.98 6.57
C LEU A 117 -27.35 22.87 5.51
N LEU A 118 -27.42 24.19 5.72
CA LEU A 118 -27.98 25.11 4.74
C LEU A 118 -27.24 25.08 3.40
N LEU A 119 -25.91 24.95 3.41
CA LEU A 119 -25.11 24.84 2.18
C LEU A 119 -25.56 23.65 1.32
N LEU A 120 -25.70 22.49 1.96
CA LEU A 120 -26.10 21.24 1.31
C LEU A 120 -27.57 21.26 0.88
N ILE A 121 -28.45 21.88 1.66
CA ILE A 121 -29.86 22.07 1.31
C ILE A 121 -30.00 22.96 0.06
N GLU A 122 -29.26 24.06 0.00
CA GLU A 122 -29.24 24.95 -1.16
C GLU A 122 -28.76 24.22 -2.42
N ASP A 123 -27.72 23.39 -2.32
CA ASP A 123 -27.20 22.59 -3.42
C ASP A 123 -28.18 21.50 -3.87
N TYR A 124 -28.78 20.78 -2.92
CA TYR A 124 -29.81 19.78 -3.20
C TYR A 124 -30.98 20.37 -3.98
N ILE A 125 -31.52 21.51 -3.53
CA ILE A 125 -32.66 22.17 -4.21
C ILE A 125 -32.25 22.61 -5.61
N THR A 126 -31.03 23.14 -5.77
CA THR A 126 -30.52 23.57 -7.08
C THR A 126 -30.50 22.41 -8.07
N LYS A 127 -30.00 21.24 -7.65
CA LYS A 127 -29.92 20.04 -8.49
C LYS A 127 -31.30 19.43 -8.77
N ALA A 128 -32.14 19.33 -7.74
CA ALA A 128 -33.47 18.72 -7.84
C ALA A 128 -34.47 19.54 -8.68
N THR A 129 -34.20 20.83 -8.88
CA THR A 129 -35.05 21.75 -9.66
C THR A 129 -34.41 22.21 -10.98
N ALA A 130 -33.24 21.70 -11.32
CA ALA A 130 -32.53 22.08 -12.53
C ALA A 130 -33.25 21.58 -13.79
N PRO A 131 -33.16 22.32 -14.92
CA PRO A 131 -33.71 21.87 -16.20
C PRO A 131 -32.98 20.65 -16.78
N PHE A 132 -31.73 20.40 -16.39
CA PHE A 132 -30.91 19.29 -16.90
C PHE A 132 -30.28 18.42 -15.79
N PRO A 133 -31.05 17.88 -14.82
CA PRO A 133 -30.51 17.37 -13.55
C PRO A 133 -29.24 16.51 -13.66
N ARG A 134 -29.14 15.62 -14.68
CA ARG A 134 -27.94 14.81 -14.95
C ARG A 134 -26.64 15.62 -14.99
N ARG A 135 -26.68 16.81 -15.60
CA ARG A 135 -25.57 17.76 -15.69
C ARG A 135 -25.27 18.41 -14.34
N GLU A 136 -26.29 18.91 -13.64
CA GLU A 136 -26.10 19.59 -12.35
C GLU A 136 -25.66 18.62 -11.24
N TYR A 137 -26.10 17.36 -11.26
CA TYR A 137 -25.66 16.34 -10.30
C TYR A 137 -24.18 15.97 -10.44
N LEU A 138 -23.53 16.21 -11.59
CA LEU A 138 -22.07 16.08 -11.76
C LEU A 138 -21.26 17.23 -11.15
N CYS A 139 -21.93 18.29 -10.69
CA CYS A 139 -21.29 19.48 -10.14
C CYS A 139 -21.24 19.45 -8.61
N LEU A 140 -20.25 20.12 -8.02
CA LEU A 140 -20.04 20.20 -6.57
C LEU A 140 -20.40 21.59 -6.02
N PRO A 141 -20.90 21.69 -4.77
CA PRO A 141 -21.24 22.98 -4.18
C PRO A 141 -19.98 23.79 -3.84
N GLN A 142 -19.92 25.05 -4.29
CA GLN A 142 -18.87 25.97 -3.85
C GLN A 142 -18.94 26.22 -2.32
N THR A 143 -17.84 25.95 -1.61
CA THR A 143 -17.72 26.04 -0.14
C THR A 143 -17.15 27.37 0.35
N GLN A 144 -16.49 28.14 -0.53
CA GLN A 144 -15.94 29.46 -0.17
C GLN A 144 -17.07 30.47 0.07
N ARG A 145 -17.15 30.95 1.32
CA ARG A 145 -18.20 31.82 1.86
C ARG A 145 -18.13 33.29 1.46
N LEU A 146 -17.14 33.69 0.66
CA LEU A 146 -16.80 35.09 0.43
C LEU A 146 -17.67 35.79 -0.63
N LEU A 147 -18.45 35.03 -1.41
CA LEU A 147 -19.28 35.56 -2.48
C LEU A 147 -20.76 35.45 -2.13
N THR A 148 -21.51 36.51 -2.41
CA THR A 148 -22.96 36.64 -2.16
C THR A 148 -23.80 35.65 -2.97
N GLU A 149 -23.20 35.03 -4.00
CA GLU A 149 -23.83 34.15 -4.98
C GLU A 149 -22.97 32.89 -5.16
N GLY A 150 -23.29 31.83 -4.42
CA GLY A 150 -22.63 30.53 -4.59
C GLY A 150 -23.04 29.87 -5.90
N HIS A 151 -22.12 29.12 -6.53
CA HIS A 151 -22.39 28.36 -7.75
C HIS A 151 -22.13 26.86 -7.57
N LEU A 152 -22.72 26.05 -8.44
CA LEU A 152 -22.30 24.68 -8.71
C LEU A 152 -21.02 24.71 -9.54
N MET A 153 -20.01 23.93 -9.15
CA MET A 153 -18.68 23.93 -9.72
C MET A 153 -18.36 22.60 -10.42
N PHE A 154 -17.71 22.67 -11.58
CA PHE A 154 -17.14 21.51 -12.25
C PHE A 154 -15.74 21.84 -12.77
N LYS A 155 -14.70 21.15 -12.28
CA LYS A 155 -13.29 21.41 -12.66
C LYS A 155 -12.97 22.92 -12.64
N ASP A 156 -13.31 23.59 -11.54
CA ASP A 156 -13.14 25.04 -11.29
C ASP A 156 -14.01 25.99 -12.16
N LEU A 157 -14.93 25.46 -12.97
CA LEU A 157 -15.88 26.27 -13.75
C LEU A 157 -17.22 26.41 -13.02
N SER A 158 -17.75 27.63 -12.95
CA SER A 158 -19.08 27.92 -12.43
C SER A 158 -20.16 27.54 -13.46
N VAL A 159 -21.06 26.62 -13.09
CA VAL A 159 -22.09 26.07 -13.98
C VAL A 159 -23.45 26.73 -13.74
N THR A 160 -24.01 26.57 -12.55
CA THR A 160 -25.37 27.03 -12.21
C THR A 160 -25.34 27.80 -10.90
N GLN A 161 -26.07 28.92 -10.82
CA GLN A 161 -26.21 29.68 -9.58
C GLN A 161 -26.99 28.86 -8.54
N ARG A 162 -26.44 28.75 -7.32
CA ARG A 162 -27.06 27.98 -6.24
C ARG A 162 -28.30 28.70 -5.70
N PHE A 163 -29.34 27.92 -5.44
CA PHE A 163 -30.60 28.35 -4.84
C PHE A 163 -30.35 29.10 -3.52
N ASN A 164 -31.12 30.17 -3.28
CA ASN A 164 -31.01 30.94 -2.04
C ASN A 164 -32.07 30.52 -1.03
N SER A 165 -31.63 30.06 0.14
CA SER A 165 -32.51 29.64 1.24
C SER A 165 -33.49 30.72 1.76
N ALA A 166 -33.30 32.00 1.44
CA ALA A 166 -34.26 33.07 1.74
C ALA A 166 -35.58 32.94 0.97
N ASN A 167 -35.57 32.22 -0.15
CA ASN A 167 -36.77 32.01 -0.97
C ASN A 167 -37.68 30.90 -0.42
N LEU A 168 -37.21 30.13 0.57
CA LEU A 168 -38.03 29.12 1.25
C LEU A 168 -38.89 29.76 2.33
N THR A 169 -40.13 29.28 2.43
CA THR A 169 -40.96 29.55 3.59
C THR A 169 -40.32 28.94 4.84
N PHE A 170 -40.63 29.52 6.00
CA PHE A 170 -40.18 29.00 7.29
C PHE A 170 -40.45 27.50 7.51
N PRO A 171 -41.67 26.96 7.26
CA PRO A 171 -41.94 25.54 7.45
C PRO A 171 -41.17 24.64 6.46
N GLU A 172 -40.92 25.08 5.23
CA GLU A 172 -40.12 24.31 4.25
C GLU A 172 -38.67 24.21 4.71
N ARG A 173 -38.07 25.34 5.11
CA ARG A 173 -36.69 25.36 5.60
C ARG A 173 -36.52 24.48 6.84
N LYS A 174 -37.49 24.52 7.77
CA LYS A 174 -37.47 23.67 8.96
C LYS A 174 -37.50 22.18 8.60
N ARG A 175 -38.33 21.76 7.62
CA ARG A 175 -38.38 20.36 7.16
C ARG A 175 -37.05 19.90 6.56
N PHE A 176 -36.43 20.73 5.72
CA PHE A 176 -35.12 20.42 5.15
C PHE A 176 -34.04 20.30 6.23
N VAL A 177 -33.95 21.27 7.14
CA VAL A 177 -32.98 21.22 8.25
C VAL A 177 -33.19 19.96 9.09
N LYS A 178 -34.44 19.59 9.39
CA LYS A 178 -34.76 18.36 10.13
C LYS A 178 -34.29 17.09 9.40
N ALA A 179 -34.57 16.98 8.10
CA ALA A 179 -34.16 15.80 7.32
C ALA A 179 -32.64 15.67 7.22
N PHE A 180 -31.94 16.77 6.92
CA PHE A 180 -30.48 16.75 6.81
C PHE A 180 -29.80 16.52 8.17
N LEU A 181 -30.34 17.07 9.26
CA LEU A 181 -29.82 16.85 10.62
C LEU A 181 -30.01 15.39 11.06
N MET A 182 -31.18 14.81 10.78
CA MET A 182 -31.48 13.42 11.13
C MET A 182 -30.60 12.44 10.35
N TYR A 183 -30.28 12.74 9.09
CA TYR A 183 -29.30 11.97 8.32
C TYR A 183 -27.92 11.94 9.01
N GLU A 184 -27.40 13.12 9.40
CA GLU A 184 -26.10 13.23 10.08
C GLU A 184 -26.07 12.47 11.40
N LEU A 185 -27.16 12.54 12.17
CA LEU A 185 -27.29 11.81 13.41
C LEU A 185 -27.27 10.30 13.19
N LEU A 186 -27.95 9.79 12.15
CA LEU A 186 -27.95 8.36 11.82
C LEU A 186 -26.56 7.86 11.38
N CYS A 187 -25.80 8.67 10.66
CA CYS A 187 -24.39 8.39 10.36
C CYS A 187 -23.57 8.26 11.64
N LYS A 188 -23.69 9.22 12.56
CA LYS A 188 -23.01 9.18 13.88
C LYS A 188 -23.42 7.98 14.73
N ILE A 189 -24.70 7.58 14.71
CA ILE A 189 -25.17 6.42 15.48
C ILE A 189 -24.56 5.12 14.96
N ARG A 190 -24.40 4.95 13.64
CA ARG A 190 -23.74 3.77 13.08
C ARG A 190 -22.29 3.62 13.53
N ASP A 191 -21.55 4.72 13.66
CA ASP A 191 -20.19 4.70 14.25
C ASP A 191 -20.21 4.20 15.72
N PHE A 192 -21.36 4.27 16.39
CA PHE A 192 -21.54 3.84 17.79
C PHE A 192 -21.96 2.38 17.96
N ASP A 193 -22.30 1.65 16.89
CA ASP A 193 -22.75 0.25 16.94
C ASP A 193 -21.65 -0.74 17.41
N HIS A 194 -20.39 -0.30 17.48
CA HIS A 194 -19.26 -1.08 18.02
C HIS A 194 -19.22 -1.17 19.57
N LEU A 195 -20.21 -0.59 20.28
CA LEU A 195 -20.30 -0.62 21.74
C LEU A 195 -21.43 -1.57 22.21
N PRO A 196 -21.12 -2.74 22.81
CA PRO A 196 -22.09 -3.83 22.99
C PRO A 196 -23.22 -3.63 24.03
N ASP A 197 -23.25 -2.53 24.81
CA ASP A 197 -24.08 -2.44 26.04
C ASP A 197 -24.99 -1.19 26.18
N LEU A 198 -25.36 -0.48 25.10
CA LEU A 198 -26.22 0.70 25.20
C LEU A 198 -27.64 0.48 24.63
N PRO A 199 -28.71 0.62 25.44
CA PRO A 199 -30.07 0.66 24.93
C PRO A 199 -30.32 2.03 24.27
N LEU A 200 -30.03 2.15 22.98
CA LEU A 200 -30.36 3.36 22.21
C LEU A 200 -31.89 3.44 22.02
N PRO A 201 -32.55 4.55 22.43
CA PRO A 201 -33.96 4.73 22.16
C PRO A 201 -34.17 4.90 20.65
N ARG A 202 -34.89 3.97 20.03
CA ARG A 202 -35.42 4.15 18.66
C ARG A 202 -36.48 5.25 18.72
N ARG A 203 -36.11 6.50 18.46
CA ARG A 203 -37.08 7.56 18.13
C ARG A 203 -37.96 7.00 17.01
N ARG A 204 -39.29 6.98 17.18
CA ARG A 204 -40.20 6.52 16.12
C ARG A 204 -40.15 7.53 14.98
N ILE A 205 -39.43 7.20 13.92
CA ILE A 205 -39.36 7.99 12.69
C ILE A 205 -40.65 7.72 11.90
N SER A 206 -41.36 8.76 11.47
CA SER A 206 -42.51 8.59 10.58
C SER A 206 -42.07 8.20 9.17
N ASN A 207 -42.94 7.56 8.38
CA ASN A 207 -42.60 7.17 7.01
C ASN A 207 -42.17 8.38 6.15
N ALA A 208 -42.82 9.52 6.31
CA ALA A 208 -42.46 10.75 5.59
C ALA A 208 -41.07 11.29 5.99
N GLU A 209 -40.69 11.13 7.25
CA GLU A 209 -39.35 11.49 7.75
C GLU A 209 -38.28 10.52 7.25
N TYR A 210 -38.60 9.23 7.19
CA TYR A 210 -37.72 8.21 6.62
C TYR A 210 -37.47 8.45 5.13
N GLU A 211 -38.51 8.71 4.34
CA GLU A 211 -38.40 9.06 2.92
C GLU A 211 -37.54 10.31 2.71
N ALA A 212 -37.73 11.35 3.52
CA ALA A 212 -36.92 12.56 3.47
C ALA A 212 -35.44 12.26 3.73
N VAL A 213 -35.11 11.40 4.70
CA VAL A 213 -33.73 10.96 4.97
C VAL A 213 -33.17 10.15 3.80
N CYS A 214 -33.95 9.26 3.18
CA CYS A 214 -33.52 8.52 2.00
C CYS A 214 -33.21 9.45 0.81
N CYS A 215 -33.97 10.54 0.63
CA CYS A 215 -33.66 11.56 -0.37
C CYS A 215 -32.33 12.26 -0.08
N VAL A 216 -32.05 12.58 1.19
CA VAL A 216 -30.77 13.16 1.62
C VAL A 216 -29.62 12.18 1.39
N HIS A 217 -29.81 10.90 1.74
CA HIS A 217 -28.81 9.85 1.51
C HIS A 217 -28.41 9.76 0.04
N LYS A 218 -29.39 9.72 -0.86
CA LYS A 218 -29.14 9.66 -2.31
C LYS A 218 -28.50 10.93 -2.85
N TYR A 219 -28.84 12.08 -2.28
CA TYR A 219 -28.15 13.32 -2.58
C TYR A 219 -26.67 13.29 -2.15
N VAL A 220 -26.37 12.86 -0.92
CA VAL A 220 -24.99 12.73 -0.43
C VAL A 220 -24.21 11.72 -1.27
N TRP A 221 -24.84 10.61 -1.64
CA TRP A 221 -24.31 9.65 -2.59
C TRP A 221 -23.89 10.30 -3.91
N SER A 222 -24.80 11.08 -4.52
CA SER A 222 -24.52 11.76 -5.79
C SER A 222 -23.37 12.77 -5.70
N LEU A 223 -23.13 13.36 -4.52
CA LEU A 223 -21.97 14.23 -4.32
C LEU A 223 -20.66 13.45 -4.42
N TYR A 224 -20.57 12.28 -3.79
CA TYR A 224 -19.37 11.43 -3.92
C TYR A 224 -19.18 10.97 -5.37
N GLU A 225 -20.25 10.61 -6.07
CA GLU A 225 -20.17 10.27 -7.50
C GLU A 225 -19.65 11.44 -8.35
N ALA A 226 -20.13 12.66 -8.10
CA ALA A 226 -19.63 13.86 -8.76
C ALA A 226 -18.13 14.10 -8.50
N MET A 227 -17.67 13.89 -7.26
CA MET A 227 -16.24 14.01 -6.91
C MET A 227 -15.37 13.02 -7.68
N PHE A 228 -15.80 11.75 -7.75
CA PHE A 228 -15.07 10.72 -8.51
C PHE A 228 -15.14 10.96 -10.02
N ALA A 229 -16.28 11.41 -10.53
CA ALA A 229 -16.44 11.74 -11.94
C ALA A 229 -15.52 12.90 -12.36
N GLN A 230 -15.34 13.90 -11.51
CA GLN A 230 -14.42 15.02 -11.79
C GLN A 230 -12.94 14.61 -11.73
N CYS A 231 -12.57 13.61 -10.93
CA CYS A 231 -11.22 13.04 -10.89
C CYS A 231 -10.88 12.21 -12.13
N ASN A 232 -11.87 11.59 -12.76
CA ASN A 232 -11.72 10.88 -14.02
C ASN A 232 -11.90 11.85 -15.19
N ASN A 233 -11.37 11.56 -16.38
CA ASN A 233 -11.41 12.45 -17.56
C ASN A 233 -12.83 12.64 -18.15
N VAL A 234 -13.89 12.63 -17.34
CA VAL A 234 -15.29 12.87 -17.71
C VAL A 234 -15.48 14.34 -18.11
N CYS A 235 -16.27 14.55 -19.17
CA CYS A 235 -16.68 15.86 -19.66
C CYS A 235 -18.12 16.17 -19.23
N LEU A 236 -18.45 17.45 -19.04
CA LEU A 236 -19.82 17.89 -18.79
C LEU A 236 -20.72 17.61 -20.01
N PRO A 237 -21.89 16.96 -19.85
CA PRO A 237 -22.83 16.76 -20.94
C PRO A 237 -23.31 18.08 -21.58
N PRO A 238 -23.49 18.14 -22.92
CA PRO A 238 -23.99 19.32 -23.61
C PRO A 238 -25.47 19.59 -23.30
N THR A 239 -25.88 20.86 -23.32
CA THR A 239 -27.27 21.29 -23.00
C THR A 239 -28.30 20.99 -24.11
N SER A 240 -28.03 20.08 -25.04
CA SER A 240 -28.92 19.81 -26.19
C SER A 240 -29.91 18.66 -25.99
N GLU A 241 -29.88 17.99 -24.84
CA GLU A 241 -30.89 17.00 -24.47
C GLU A 241 -32.21 17.69 -24.10
N ALA A 242 -33.36 17.04 -24.31
CA ALA A 242 -34.65 17.65 -23.99
C ALA A 242 -34.82 17.81 -22.47
N PRO A 243 -35.29 18.97 -21.95
CA PRO A 243 -35.47 19.16 -20.52
C PRO A 243 -36.52 18.17 -19.99
N LEU A 244 -36.14 17.40 -18.96
CA LEU A 244 -37.09 16.60 -18.18
C LEU A 244 -38.01 17.62 -17.46
N GLY A 245 -39.33 17.49 -17.64
CA GLY A 245 -40.33 18.53 -17.33
C GLY A 245 -40.29 19.13 -15.91
N THR A 246 -41.01 20.23 -15.68
CA THR A 246 -40.97 20.99 -14.42
C THR A 246 -41.56 20.21 -13.23
N GLY A 247 -40.70 19.65 -12.37
CA GLY A 247 -41.05 19.03 -11.08
C GLY A 247 -39.80 18.84 -10.19
N LEU A 248 -39.97 18.71 -8.86
CA LEU A 248 -38.88 18.34 -7.95
C LEU A 248 -38.51 16.87 -8.22
N PHE A 249 -37.39 16.63 -8.90
CA PHE A 249 -36.96 15.28 -9.23
C PHE A 249 -36.30 14.59 -8.04
N SER A 250 -36.72 13.37 -7.75
CA SER A 250 -35.98 12.48 -6.86
C SER A 250 -34.65 12.08 -7.52
N PRO A 251 -33.53 11.94 -6.77
CA PRO A 251 -32.26 11.47 -7.33
C PRO A 251 -32.37 10.14 -8.10
N ASN A 252 -33.42 9.34 -7.86
CA ASN A 252 -33.71 8.08 -8.55
C ASN A 252 -34.02 8.22 -10.05
N VAL A 253 -34.30 9.43 -10.54
CA VAL A 253 -34.71 9.65 -11.94
C VAL A 253 -33.49 9.93 -12.84
N VAL A 254 -32.31 10.05 -12.23
CA VAL A 254 -31.04 10.32 -12.92
C VAL A 254 -30.21 9.04 -12.90
N ASP A 255 -30.61 8.04 -13.67
CA ASP A 255 -29.69 6.96 -14.05
C ASP A 255 -28.59 7.59 -14.91
N PHE A 256 -27.38 7.67 -14.36
CA PHE A 256 -26.18 7.95 -15.14
C PHE A 256 -26.01 6.79 -16.14
N ASP A 257 -25.79 7.09 -17.42
CA ASP A 257 -25.62 6.07 -18.47
C ASP A 257 -24.64 4.98 -18.02
N GLU A 258 -24.96 3.72 -18.33
CA GLU A 258 -24.16 2.54 -17.98
C GLU A 258 -22.67 2.72 -18.28
N GLU A 259 -22.30 3.53 -19.28
CA GLU A 259 -20.91 3.77 -19.65
C GLU A 259 -20.16 4.75 -18.72
N THR A 260 -20.85 5.74 -18.14
CA THR A 260 -20.26 6.68 -17.16
C THR A 260 -20.24 6.04 -15.77
N THR A 261 -21.29 5.27 -15.48
CA THR A 261 -21.42 4.49 -14.24
C THR A 261 -20.42 3.32 -14.24
N ALA A 262 -20.18 2.64 -15.37
CA ALA A 262 -19.17 1.57 -15.49
C ALA A 262 -17.75 2.08 -15.19
N LYS A 263 -17.33 3.19 -15.83
CA LYS A 263 -15.98 3.76 -15.57
C LYS A 263 -15.78 4.23 -14.12
N CYS A 264 -16.84 4.62 -13.42
CA CYS A 264 -16.78 4.98 -11.99
C CYS A 264 -17.12 3.81 -11.04
N SER A 265 -17.69 2.70 -11.53
CA SER A 265 -18.06 1.51 -10.75
C SER A 265 -16.95 0.45 -10.76
N ASP A 266 -16.14 0.41 -11.82
CA ASP A 266 -15.02 -0.54 -11.93
C ASP A 266 -13.89 -0.24 -10.94
N LEU A 267 -13.80 1.00 -10.44
CA LEU A 267 -12.77 1.43 -9.47
C LEU A 267 -13.23 1.34 -8.00
N LEU A 268 -14.53 1.47 -7.73
CA LEU A 268 -15.12 1.46 -6.38
C LEU A 268 -16.45 0.72 -6.48
N GLY A 269 -16.49 -0.52 -5.97
CA GLY A 269 -17.70 -1.34 -5.98
C GLY A 269 -18.88 -0.63 -5.31
N SER A 270 -20.10 -1.04 -5.64
CA SER A 270 -21.35 -0.47 -5.08
C SER A 270 -21.32 -0.34 -3.56
N ASP A 271 -20.63 -1.25 -2.87
CA ASP A 271 -20.55 -1.29 -1.41
C ASP A 271 -19.66 -0.19 -0.81
N ILE A 272 -18.60 0.24 -1.50
CA ILE A 272 -17.72 1.32 -1.02
C ILE A 272 -18.45 2.67 -1.09
N LYS A 273 -19.30 2.85 -2.10
CA LYS A 273 -20.16 4.03 -2.26
C LYS A 273 -21.23 4.12 -1.16
N ILE A 274 -21.78 2.97 -0.72
CA ILE A 274 -22.63 2.86 0.48
C ILE A 274 -21.84 3.26 1.72
N GLY A 275 -20.59 2.81 1.84
CA GLY A 275 -19.68 3.18 2.92
C GLY A 275 -19.49 4.69 3.04
N PHE A 276 -19.06 5.37 1.98
CA PHE A 276 -18.77 6.81 2.00
C PHE A 276 -19.97 7.68 2.35
N SER A 277 -21.14 7.38 1.77
CA SER A 277 -22.35 8.14 2.09
C SER A 277 -22.71 8.04 3.58
N THR A 278 -22.33 6.95 4.27
CA THR A 278 -22.64 6.74 5.68
C THR A 278 -21.64 7.39 6.67
N LEU A 279 -20.53 7.98 6.20
CA LEU A 279 -19.50 8.65 7.01
C LEU A 279 -19.89 10.05 7.55
N GLY A 280 -21.06 10.56 7.17
CA GLY A 280 -21.57 11.88 7.59
C GLY A 280 -20.90 13.08 6.91
N TYR A 281 -21.39 14.28 7.24
CA TYR A 281 -21.02 15.54 6.59
C TYR A 281 -19.64 16.06 6.99
N ASN A 282 -19.05 15.58 8.09
CA ASN A 282 -17.69 15.98 8.49
C ASN A 282 -16.67 15.52 7.44
N HIS A 283 -16.67 14.23 7.12
CA HIS A 283 -15.80 13.66 6.09
C HIS A 283 -16.13 14.24 4.72
N LEU A 284 -17.42 14.37 4.36
CA LEU A 284 -17.83 15.03 3.11
C LEU A 284 -17.29 16.46 3.01
N ALA A 285 -17.27 17.23 4.10
CA ALA A 285 -16.74 18.59 4.10
C ALA A 285 -15.22 18.65 3.92
N ASP A 286 -14.48 17.67 4.46
CA ASP A 286 -13.04 17.56 4.26
C ASP A 286 -12.70 17.18 2.82
N PHE A 287 -13.46 16.23 2.25
CA PHE A 287 -13.36 15.85 0.86
C PHE A 287 -13.69 17.01 -0.09
N LEU A 288 -14.82 17.70 0.10
CA LEU A 288 -15.22 18.85 -0.72
C LEU A 288 -14.21 20.01 -0.62
N GLN A 289 -13.62 20.23 0.56
CA GLN A 289 -12.54 21.20 0.73
C GLN A 289 -11.28 20.78 -0.04
N TYR A 290 -10.92 19.50 -0.03
CA TYR A 290 -9.76 19.00 -0.75
C TYR A 290 -9.94 19.08 -2.27
N ASP A 291 -11.10 18.69 -2.77
CA ASP A 291 -11.37 18.68 -4.21
C ASP A 291 -11.41 20.09 -4.80
N MET A 292 -12.00 21.05 -4.09
CA MET A 292 -12.07 22.44 -4.55
C MET A 292 -10.90 23.33 -4.06
N ALA A 293 -9.94 22.76 -3.33
CA ALA A 293 -8.77 23.48 -2.89
C ALA A 293 -7.82 23.72 -4.09
N ASN A 294 -7.29 24.94 -4.19
CA ASN A 294 -6.21 25.20 -5.13
C ASN A 294 -4.96 24.35 -4.76
N PRO A 295 -3.96 24.17 -5.65
CA PRO A 295 -2.83 23.29 -5.39
C PRO A 295 -2.08 23.56 -4.07
N LYS A 296 -2.05 24.82 -3.61
CA LYS A 296 -1.45 25.22 -2.32
C LYS A 296 -2.33 24.86 -1.12
N GLU A 297 -3.66 24.95 -1.26
CA GLU A 297 -4.63 24.55 -0.24
C GLU A 297 -4.75 23.02 -0.13
N ARG A 298 -4.61 22.28 -1.24
CA ARG A 298 -4.54 20.80 -1.24
C ARG A 298 -3.32 20.31 -0.46
N GLU A 299 -2.21 21.02 -0.56
CA GLU A 299 -1.00 20.75 0.22
C GLU A 299 -1.21 21.05 1.72
N ALA A 300 -1.95 22.12 2.05
CA ALA A 300 -2.34 22.45 3.43
C ALA A 300 -3.34 21.45 4.04
N LEU A 301 -4.30 20.93 3.26
CA LEU A 301 -5.25 19.91 3.69
C LEU A 301 -4.61 18.53 3.81
N LYS A 302 -3.64 18.17 2.94
CA LYS A 302 -2.78 16.99 3.14
C LYS A 302 -2.02 17.06 4.45
N LEU A 303 -1.59 18.26 4.86
CA LEU A 303 -0.92 18.46 6.14
C LEU A 303 -1.87 18.34 7.34
N TYR A 304 -3.15 18.72 7.17
CA TYR A 304 -4.21 18.60 8.20
C TYR A 304 -4.70 17.16 8.37
N LEU A 305 -5.03 16.47 7.27
CA LEU A 305 -5.48 15.07 7.28
C LEU A 305 -4.37 14.09 7.71
N ALA A 306 -3.11 14.44 7.48
CA ALA A 306 -1.99 13.66 7.98
C ALA A 306 -1.80 13.75 9.51
N TRP A 307 -2.48 14.68 10.21
CA TRP A 307 -2.25 15.04 11.63
C TRP A 307 -3.56 15.38 12.40
N PRO A 308 -4.30 14.38 12.91
CA PRO A 308 -5.60 14.57 13.56
C PRO A 308 -5.55 15.27 14.93
N ASP A 309 -4.41 15.24 15.63
CA ASP A 309 -4.28 15.68 17.03
C ASP A 309 -4.06 17.20 17.23
N MET A 310 -4.43 18.03 16.26
CA MET A 310 -4.33 19.48 16.40
C MET A 310 -5.50 20.01 17.25
N ASN A 311 -5.27 20.23 18.55
CA ASN A 311 -6.20 20.93 19.43
C ASN A 311 -6.34 22.41 18.98
N PRO A 312 -7.48 22.84 18.41
CA PRO A 312 -7.63 24.19 17.83
C PRO A 312 -7.62 25.31 18.87
N ALA A 313 -7.73 24.98 20.17
CA ALA A 313 -7.95 25.95 21.23
C ALA A 313 -6.68 26.67 21.72
N THR A 314 -5.48 26.14 21.45
CA THR A 314 -4.24 26.85 21.80
C THR A 314 -3.20 26.57 20.71
N GLY A 315 -2.92 27.53 19.84
CA GLY A 315 -1.89 27.45 18.79
C GLY A 315 -0.45 27.37 19.30
N LYS A 316 -0.19 26.59 20.36
CA LYS A 316 1.11 26.31 20.94
C LYS A 316 1.58 24.93 20.47
N GLN A 317 2.69 24.91 19.77
CA GLN A 317 3.44 23.71 19.44
C GLN A 317 4.15 23.17 20.69
N GLU A 318 4.38 21.86 20.81
CA GLU A 318 5.16 21.29 21.93
C GLU A 318 6.67 21.58 21.79
N LEU A 319 7.18 21.58 20.56
CA LEU A 319 8.60 21.77 20.24
C LEU A 319 8.94 23.24 19.93
N SER A 320 10.22 23.60 20.07
CA SER A 320 10.73 24.90 19.61
C SER A 320 10.99 24.87 18.10
N CYS A 321 10.67 25.94 17.37
CA CYS A 321 10.89 26.01 15.92
C CYS A 321 12.38 25.90 15.57
N LYS A 322 12.69 25.40 14.37
CA LYS A 322 14.05 25.18 13.85
C LYS A 322 14.93 26.41 14.01
N ARG A 323 14.42 27.60 13.66
CA ARG A 323 15.19 28.85 13.70
C ARG A 323 15.57 29.26 15.12
N CYS A 324 14.63 29.25 16.06
CA CYS A 324 14.94 29.52 17.47
C CYS A 324 15.84 28.45 18.07
N ARG A 325 15.68 27.18 17.64
CA ARG A 325 16.52 26.06 18.06
C ARG A 325 17.98 26.22 17.57
N TYR A 326 18.17 26.62 16.32
CA TYR A 326 19.47 26.88 15.70
C TYR A 326 20.18 28.08 16.34
N ARG A 327 19.44 29.17 16.60
CA ARG A 327 19.99 30.39 17.22
C ARG A 327 20.03 30.36 18.75
N LYS A 328 19.63 29.25 19.38
CA LYS A 328 19.51 29.10 20.84
C LYS A 328 18.67 30.21 21.51
N LEU A 329 17.59 30.63 20.84
CA LEU A 329 16.66 31.65 21.32
C LEU A 329 15.41 30.99 21.93
N ARG A 330 14.79 31.64 22.91
CA ARG A 330 13.56 31.13 23.56
C ARG A 330 12.39 31.22 22.58
N CYS A 331 11.80 30.08 22.22
CA CYS A 331 10.67 30.01 21.29
C CYS A 331 9.34 30.18 22.02
N THR A 332 8.48 31.08 21.54
CA THR A 332 7.10 31.26 22.02
C THR A 332 6.14 30.16 21.55
N ARG A 333 6.61 29.28 20.66
CA ARG A 333 5.90 28.09 20.15
C ARG A 333 4.58 28.39 19.42
N THR A 334 4.36 29.64 19.02
CA THR A 334 3.29 30.06 18.11
C THR A 334 3.72 29.91 16.66
N VAL A 335 2.80 29.78 15.70
CA VAL A 335 3.12 29.70 14.27
C VAL A 335 2.63 30.98 13.56
N PRO A 336 3.53 31.91 13.14
CA PRO A 336 4.96 31.95 13.40
C PRO A 336 5.31 32.39 14.84
N CYS A 337 6.52 32.03 15.28
CA CYS A 337 7.04 32.40 16.60
C CYS A 337 7.38 33.89 16.62
N THR A 338 7.23 34.59 17.75
CA THR A 338 7.54 36.04 17.83
C THR A 338 8.94 36.38 17.32
N ASN A 339 9.98 35.69 17.77
CA ASN A 339 11.36 35.90 17.28
C ASN A 339 11.50 35.65 15.77
N CYS A 340 10.68 34.77 15.22
CA CYS A 340 10.69 34.40 13.82
C CYS A 340 10.01 35.48 12.97
N ALA A 341 8.88 35.98 13.45
CA ALA A 341 8.11 37.07 12.89
C ALA A 341 8.90 38.39 12.91
N THR A 342 9.50 38.76 14.04
CA THR A 342 10.27 40.00 14.20
C THR A 342 11.46 40.06 13.23
N ALA A 343 12.01 38.92 12.87
CA ALA A 343 13.17 38.87 12.00
C ALA A 343 12.88 38.26 10.63
N GLY A 344 11.61 38.32 10.19
CA GLY A 344 11.18 38.12 8.80
C GLY A 344 11.63 36.82 8.14
N ALA A 345 11.78 35.73 8.90
CA ALA A 345 12.26 34.46 8.34
C ALA A 345 11.37 33.29 8.74
N GLY A 346 11.40 32.25 7.89
CA GLY A 346 10.57 31.05 8.00
C GLY A 346 10.57 30.45 9.40
N CYS A 347 9.36 30.20 9.92
CA CYS A 347 9.14 29.62 11.23
C CYS A 347 8.66 28.17 11.09
N GLU A 348 9.61 27.26 11.00
CA GLU A 348 9.32 25.83 10.79
C GLU A 348 9.43 25.04 12.09
N TYR A 349 8.46 24.17 12.36
CA TYR A 349 8.46 23.23 13.49
C TYR A 349 8.63 21.80 12.96
N GLU A 350 9.43 20.96 13.64
CA GLU A 350 9.58 19.54 13.29
C GLU A 350 8.59 18.67 14.07
N LYS A 351 8.06 17.63 13.39
CA LYS A 351 7.08 16.67 13.90
C LYS A 351 7.61 15.77 15.04
N ILE A 352 8.92 15.53 15.06
CA ILE A 352 9.58 14.56 15.94
C ILE A 352 10.86 15.20 16.46
N ASP A 353 11.14 15.07 17.77
CA ASP A 353 12.46 15.40 18.29
C ASP A 353 13.48 14.38 17.79
N LYS A 354 14.16 14.68 16.68
CA LYS A 354 15.25 13.86 16.09
C LYS A 354 16.41 13.59 17.07
N ARG A 355 16.43 14.18 18.27
CA ARG A 355 17.33 13.77 19.35
C ARG A 355 17.06 12.35 19.87
N ARG A 356 15.86 11.78 19.65
CA ARG A 356 15.51 10.41 20.08
C ARG A 356 15.78 9.30 19.06
N ASN A 357 15.97 9.63 17.79
CA ASN A 357 16.59 8.71 16.83
C ASN A 357 17.92 9.33 16.39
N PRO A 358 19.01 9.14 17.15
CA PRO A 358 20.33 9.36 16.60
C PRO A 358 20.45 8.55 15.28
N PRO A 359 21.19 9.02 14.26
CA PRO A 359 21.67 8.12 13.21
C PRO A 359 22.26 6.91 13.94
N SER A 360 21.91 5.68 13.52
CA SER A 360 22.27 4.50 14.33
C SER A 360 23.74 4.60 14.66
N SER A 361 24.09 4.38 15.93
CA SER A 361 25.50 4.40 16.37
C SER A 361 26.35 3.59 15.37
N GLU A 362 25.82 2.45 14.91
CA GLU A 362 26.34 1.62 13.83
C GLU A 362 26.56 2.33 12.48
N TYR A 363 25.60 3.12 11.96
CA TYR A 363 25.77 3.86 10.70
C TYR A 363 26.88 4.90 10.83
N THR A 364 26.93 5.61 11.96
CA THR A 364 28.01 6.57 12.23
C THR A 364 29.37 5.91 12.44
N ILE A 365 29.39 4.71 13.05
CA ILE A 365 30.60 3.88 13.18
C ILE A 365 31.05 3.37 11.80
N GLY A 366 30.13 2.90 10.95
CA GLY A 366 30.42 2.47 9.59
C GLY A 366 31.00 3.59 8.73
N LEU A 367 30.43 4.81 8.80
CA LEU A 367 31.00 5.99 8.15
C LEU A 367 32.39 6.34 8.68
N ARG A 368 32.59 6.33 10.01
CA ARG A 368 33.91 6.60 10.61
C ARG A 368 34.95 5.57 10.20
N ASN A 369 34.60 4.28 10.17
CA ASN A 369 35.50 3.22 9.74
C ASN A 369 35.86 3.36 8.26
N ARG A 370 34.89 3.71 7.41
CA ARG A 370 35.15 3.99 6.00
C ARG A 370 36.06 5.20 5.82
N VAL A 371 35.82 6.29 6.55
CA VAL A 371 36.67 7.48 6.52
C VAL A 371 38.08 7.12 7.00
N ALA A 372 38.23 6.39 8.10
CA ALA A 372 39.53 5.95 8.61
C ALA A 372 40.29 5.04 7.62
N SER A 373 39.57 4.14 6.93
CA SER A 373 40.15 3.28 5.88
C SER A 373 40.60 4.10 4.66
N LEU A 374 39.77 5.06 4.22
CA LEU A 374 40.12 5.96 3.12
C LEU A 374 41.29 6.89 3.49
N GLU A 375 41.34 7.39 4.72
CA GLU A 375 42.45 8.21 5.23
C GLU A 375 43.75 7.40 5.31
N ALA A 376 43.70 6.15 5.78
CA ALA A 376 44.85 5.25 5.79
C ALA A 376 45.34 4.94 4.36
N PHE A 377 44.42 4.69 3.44
CA PHE A 377 44.76 4.46 2.02
C PHE A 377 45.36 5.69 1.35
N ILE A 378 44.87 6.90 1.67
CA ILE A 378 45.44 8.16 1.16
C ILE A 378 46.86 8.38 1.71
N GLN A 379 47.13 8.03 2.96
CA GLN A 379 48.50 8.08 3.51
C GLN A 379 49.41 7.06 2.83
N GLU A 380 48.95 5.84 2.63
CA GLU A 380 49.71 4.80 1.94
C GLU A 380 50.01 5.19 0.48
N LEU A 381 49.05 5.83 -0.21
CA LEU A 381 49.27 6.40 -1.55
C LEU A 381 50.29 7.53 -1.55
N ARG A 382 50.27 8.39 -0.52
CA ARG A 382 51.24 9.49 -0.38
C ARG A 382 52.66 8.93 -0.21
N ASP A 383 52.82 7.88 0.57
CA ASP A 383 54.12 7.28 0.90
C ASP A 383 54.62 6.27 -0.15
N ALA A 384 53.74 5.77 -1.03
CA ALA A 384 54.09 4.83 -2.08
C ALA A 384 54.92 5.45 -3.23
N SER A 385 55.77 4.62 -3.85
CA SER A 385 56.53 4.98 -5.06
C SER A 385 55.61 5.15 -6.29
N PRO A 386 56.03 5.87 -7.35
CA PRO A 386 55.18 6.12 -8.52
C PRO A 386 54.61 4.84 -9.18
N ALA A 387 55.44 3.80 -9.35
CA ALA A 387 55.00 2.52 -9.90
C ALA A 387 54.01 1.77 -8.98
N ARG A 388 54.19 1.90 -7.66
CA ARG A 388 53.28 1.30 -6.67
C ARG A 388 51.96 2.06 -6.56
N ARG A 389 51.98 3.39 -6.73
CA ARG A 389 50.76 4.20 -6.83
C ARG A 389 49.91 3.80 -8.03
N ASP A 390 50.51 3.58 -9.19
CA ASP A 390 49.80 3.14 -10.40
C ASP A 390 49.20 1.73 -10.22
N GLU A 391 49.91 0.83 -9.53
CA GLU A 391 49.39 -0.50 -9.16
C GLU A 391 48.23 -0.42 -8.14
N MET A 392 48.30 0.49 -7.16
CA MET A 392 47.27 0.71 -6.13
C MET A 392 46.02 1.44 -6.68
N LEU A 393 46.18 2.30 -7.69
CA LEU A 393 45.10 3.02 -8.36
C LEU A 393 44.50 2.23 -9.54
N GLY A 394 45.23 1.24 -10.08
CA GLY A 394 44.79 0.37 -11.18
C GLY A 394 43.42 -0.32 -10.97
N PRO A 395 43.10 -0.85 -9.77
CA PRO A 395 41.78 -1.44 -9.50
C PRO A 395 40.64 -0.41 -9.41
N ALA A 396 40.95 0.84 -9.04
CA ALA A 396 39.95 1.92 -8.94
C ALA A 396 39.50 2.42 -10.32
N ALA A 397 40.34 2.29 -11.35
CA ALA A 397 39.99 2.60 -12.73
C ALA A 397 39.03 1.56 -13.36
N TYR A 398 38.99 0.32 -12.85
CA TYR A 398 38.15 -0.74 -13.42
C TYR A 398 36.68 -0.67 -12.98
N VAL A 399 36.37 0.07 -11.90
CA VAL A 399 34.99 0.22 -11.39
C VAL A 399 34.22 1.35 -12.10
N GLN A 400 34.91 2.24 -12.83
CA GLN A 400 34.30 3.20 -13.76
C GLN A 400 34.26 2.69 -15.21
N GLY A 401 34.19 1.37 -15.41
CA GLY A 401 33.88 0.76 -16.69
C GLY A 401 32.43 1.01 -17.12
N THR A 402 32.02 2.25 -17.35
CA THR A 402 31.13 2.51 -18.48
C THR A 402 31.91 2.08 -19.71
N SER A 403 31.56 0.92 -20.28
CA SER A 403 32.05 0.48 -21.58
C SER A 403 31.69 1.53 -22.63
N THR A 404 32.56 2.52 -22.80
CA THR A 404 32.51 3.41 -23.94
C THR A 404 33.13 2.63 -25.07
N ILE A 405 32.33 1.76 -25.69
CA ILE A 405 32.67 1.21 -27.00
C ILE A 405 32.74 2.41 -27.93
N SER A 406 33.93 2.68 -28.44
CA SER A 406 34.17 3.73 -29.43
C SER A 406 33.43 3.35 -30.71
N ILE A 407 32.21 3.88 -30.89
CA ILE A 407 31.48 3.79 -32.14
C ILE A 407 32.10 4.82 -33.08
N ALA A 408 33.02 4.36 -33.93
CA ALA A 408 33.26 5.01 -35.20
C ALA A 408 31.98 4.84 -36.04
N GLY A 409 31.22 5.92 -36.24
CA GLY A 409 30.15 5.95 -37.22
C GLY A 409 30.69 6.18 -38.64
N PRO A 410 29.86 6.15 -39.70
CA PRO A 410 28.43 5.78 -39.72
C PRO A 410 28.10 4.75 -40.84
N SER A 411 27.17 3.82 -40.60
CA SER A 411 26.34 3.14 -41.61
C SER A 411 25.24 2.36 -40.88
N GLN A 412 24.06 2.97 -40.70
CA GLN A 412 22.83 2.59 -41.40
C GLN A 412 22.43 1.10 -41.26
N VAL A 413 21.32 0.89 -40.55
CA VAL A 413 20.43 -0.30 -40.54
C VAL A 413 20.89 -1.53 -39.76
N ILE A 414 20.70 -1.55 -38.42
CA ILE A 414 20.26 -2.76 -37.68
C ILE A 414 19.36 -2.30 -36.51
N GLN A 415 18.11 -1.97 -36.82
CA GLN A 415 17.02 -1.95 -35.84
C GLN A 415 16.11 -3.15 -36.17
N ASP A 416 15.69 -3.89 -35.14
CA ASP A 416 14.59 -4.89 -35.11
C ASP A 416 14.83 -6.40 -35.40
N THR A 417 16.05 -6.95 -35.36
CA THR A 417 16.27 -8.42 -35.53
C THR A 417 16.80 -9.20 -34.32
N THR A 418 17.12 -8.56 -33.18
CA THR A 418 17.85 -9.23 -32.09
C THR A 418 17.00 -10.12 -31.19
N ALA A 419 15.73 -9.78 -30.92
CA ALA A 419 14.83 -10.64 -30.12
C ALA A 419 14.37 -11.88 -30.92
N ARG A 420 14.15 -11.71 -32.24
CA ARG A 420 13.72 -12.75 -33.19
C ARG A 420 14.68 -13.95 -33.27
N ALA A 421 15.94 -13.80 -32.84
CA ALA A 421 16.97 -14.82 -33.03
C ALA A 421 17.08 -15.83 -31.87
N ARG A 422 16.49 -15.57 -30.69
CA ARG A 422 16.79 -16.37 -29.48
C ARG A 422 15.73 -17.34 -29.01
N LEU A 423 14.52 -17.32 -29.55
CA LEU A 423 13.47 -18.31 -29.23
C LEU A 423 13.03 -18.96 -30.54
N LYS A 424 13.08 -20.30 -30.62
CA LYS A 424 12.70 -21.06 -31.81
C LYS A 424 11.75 -22.19 -31.43
N PRO A 425 10.76 -22.52 -32.28
CA PRO A 425 9.92 -23.69 -32.04
C PRO A 425 10.76 -24.97 -32.17
N ASP A 426 10.56 -25.90 -31.25
CA ASP A 426 11.05 -27.26 -31.36
C ASP A 426 10.25 -28.06 -32.41
N ALA A 427 10.62 -29.33 -32.60
CA ALA A 427 9.96 -30.24 -33.55
C ALA A 427 8.46 -30.47 -33.26
N GLU A 428 7.98 -30.04 -32.10
CA GLU A 428 6.61 -30.24 -31.61
C GLU A 428 5.82 -28.91 -31.49
N GLY A 429 6.46 -27.79 -31.81
CA GLY A 429 5.86 -26.45 -31.82
C GLY A 429 6.02 -25.64 -30.52
N SER A 430 6.72 -26.15 -29.51
CA SER A 430 7.00 -25.42 -28.26
C SER A 430 8.24 -24.53 -28.41
N LEU A 431 8.23 -23.33 -27.84
CA LEU A 431 9.37 -22.41 -27.96
C LEU A 431 10.50 -22.75 -26.99
N VAL A 432 11.72 -22.83 -27.53
CA VAL A 432 12.97 -23.12 -26.83
C VAL A 432 13.97 -21.98 -27.02
N TYR A 433 14.70 -21.65 -25.96
CA TYR A 433 15.70 -20.60 -25.97
C TYR A 433 17.06 -21.05 -26.54
N HIS A 434 17.58 -20.27 -27.47
CA HIS A 434 18.88 -20.42 -28.11
C HIS A 434 19.66 -19.10 -28.07
N GLY A 435 20.66 -19.02 -27.20
CA GLY A 435 21.53 -17.85 -27.10
C GLY A 435 22.29 -17.54 -28.39
N ALA A 436 22.90 -16.35 -28.49
CA ALA A 436 23.53 -15.86 -29.72
C ALA A 436 24.61 -16.78 -30.32
N THR A 437 25.27 -17.60 -29.51
CA THR A 437 26.29 -18.57 -29.91
C THR A 437 25.72 -19.94 -30.33
N SER A 438 24.40 -20.12 -30.30
CA SER A 438 23.75 -21.38 -30.63
C SER A 438 23.87 -21.70 -32.11
N ILE A 439 24.25 -22.93 -32.43
CA ILE A 439 24.24 -23.45 -33.80
C ILE A 439 22.84 -23.42 -34.43
N PHE A 440 21.80 -23.48 -33.59
CA PHE A 440 20.41 -23.41 -34.01
C PHE A 440 20.02 -22.03 -34.53
N ASN A 441 20.85 -20.99 -34.36
CA ASN A 441 20.63 -19.67 -34.95
C ASN A 441 21.05 -19.59 -36.43
N SER A 442 21.67 -20.66 -36.97
CA SER A 442 22.06 -20.73 -38.38
C SER A 442 20.86 -21.05 -39.28
N ASP A 443 20.70 -20.28 -40.36
CA ASP A 443 19.67 -20.53 -41.38
C ASP A 443 19.87 -21.88 -42.10
N LEU A 444 21.07 -22.47 -42.02
CA LEU A 444 21.41 -23.76 -42.65
C LEU A 444 20.65 -24.95 -42.09
N LEU A 445 20.11 -24.85 -40.86
CA LEU A 445 19.29 -25.89 -40.22
C LEU A 445 17.78 -25.65 -40.43
N SER A 446 17.39 -24.57 -41.13
CA SER A 446 15.98 -24.19 -41.34
C SER A 446 15.32 -24.93 -42.51
N THR A 447 15.93 -25.99 -43.02
CA THR A 447 15.40 -26.78 -44.13
C THR A 447 14.35 -27.78 -43.65
N GLY A 448 13.09 -27.36 -43.66
CA GLY A 448 12.01 -28.08 -44.36
C GLY A 448 11.78 -29.57 -44.11
N GLU A 449 12.06 -30.14 -42.94
CA GLU A 449 11.49 -31.44 -42.58
C GLU A 449 10.14 -31.24 -41.89
N SER A 450 9.07 -31.49 -42.64
CA SER A 450 7.73 -31.69 -42.08
C SER A 450 7.76 -32.98 -41.28
N TYR A 451 8.10 -32.90 -40.00
CA TYR A 451 7.99 -34.02 -39.08
C TYR A 451 6.52 -34.45 -38.99
N PRO A 452 6.22 -35.76 -39.01
CA PRO A 452 4.85 -36.22 -38.84
C PRO A 452 4.31 -35.68 -37.52
N SER A 453 3.10 -35.12 -37.56
CA SER A 453 2.41 -34.59 -36.38
C SER A 453 2.50 -35.62 -35.24
N PRO A 454 3.08 -35.27 -34.08
CA PRO A 454 3.07 -36.17 -32.94
C PRO A 454 1.61 -36.37 -32.55
N THR A 455 1.19 -37.63 -32.47
CA THR A 455 -0.05 -38.04 -31.80
C THR A 455 -0.23 -37.26 -30.50
N GLN A 456 -1.32 -36.49 -30.42
CA GLN A 456 -1.77 -35.80 -29.21
C GLN A 456 -1.61 -36.70 -27.97
N SER A 457 -0.79 -36.24 -27.02
CA SER A 457 -1.04 -36.24 -25.57
C SER A 457 -1.73 -37.45 -24.91
N LEU A 458 -1.46 -38.68 -25.34
CA LEU A 458 -2.05 -39.89 -24.70
C LEU A 458 -1.12 -40.57 -23.67
N TYR A 459 0.15 -40.19 -23.57
CA TYR A 459 1.13 -40.88 -22.70
C TYR A 459 1.32 -40.27 -21.30
N ALA A 460 0.87 -39.03 -21.05
CA ALA A 460 1.04 -38.39 -19.75
C ALA A 460 -0.13 -38.69 -18.78
N GLU A 461 -1.36 -38.81 -19.29
CA GLU A 461 -2.54 -39.17 -18.48
C GLU A 461 -2.50 -40.64 -18.06
N SER A 462 -2.00 -41.56 -18.90
CA SER A 462 -2.00 -43.00 -18.60
C SER A 462 -1.17 -43.39 -17.38
N ASN A 463 -0.12 -42.64 -17.05
CA ASN A 463 0.72 -42.95 -15.89
C ASN A 463 0.18 -42.36 -14.59
N PHE A 464 -0.73 -41.38 -14.65
CA PHE A 464 -1.22 -40.72 -13.44
C PHE A 464 -2.05 -41.68 -12.58
N ASP A 465 -3.08 -42.30 -13.16
CA ASP A 465 -3.96 -43.21 -12.42
C ASP A 465 -3.18 -44.41 -11.86
N HIS A 466 -2.21 -44.94 -12.63
CA HIS A 466 -1.33 -46.01 -12.16
C HIS A 466 -0.42 -45.60 -11.01
N VAL A 467 0.12 -44.38 -11.02
CA VAL A 467 0.92 -43.85 -9.91
C VAL A 467 0.04 -43.65 -8.68
N MET A 468 -1.16 -43.09 -8.86
CA MET A 468 -2.10 -42.87 -7.76
C MET A 468 -2.54 -44.19 -7.11
N ASP A 469 -2.84 -45.21 -7.92
CA ASP A 469 -3.14 -46.56 -7.44
C ASP A 469 -1.93 -47.20 -6.73
N HIS A 470 -0.73 -47.04 -7.29
CA HIS A 470 0.50 -47.60 -6.69
C HIS A 470 0.81 -47.02 -5.31
N PHE A 471 0.65 -45.71 -5.15
CA PHE A 471 0.87 -45.01 -3.89
C PHE A 471 -0.39 -45.00 -2.99
N GLY A 472 -1.51 -45.56 -3.45
CA GLY A 472 -2.76 -45.64 -2.70
C GLY A 472 -3.42 -44.28 -2.43
N ILE A 473 -3.18 -43.29 -3.28
CA ILE A 473 -3.66 -41.91 -3.08
C ILE A 473 -5.06 -41.77 -3.68
N LYS A 474 -6.03 -41.38 -2.85
CA LYS A 474 -7.38 -41.00 -3.30
C LYS A 474 -7.49 -39.48 -3.32
N LEU A 475 -7.85 -38.92 -4.48
CA LEU A 475 -8.05 -37.46 -4.66
C LEU A 475 -9.40 -36.98 -4.13
N GLU A 476 -10.32 -37.90 -3.86
CA GLU A 476 -11.61 -37.65 -3.25
C GLU A 476 -11.42 -37.51 -1.74
N ASP A 477 -11.11 -36.31 -1.25
CA ASP A 477 -11.50 -35.80 0.09
C ASP A 477 -10.74 -34.53 0.46
N ASP A 478 -11.34 -33.79 1.41
CA ASP A 478 -10.89 -32.57 2.11
C ASP A 478 -9.38 -32.41 2.34
N THR A 479 -8.62 -33.51 2.37
CA THR A 479 -7.15 -33.52 2.53
C THR A 479 -6.44 -32.73 1.43
N VAL A 480 -6.80 -32.91 0.15
CA VAL A 480 -6.16 -32.18 -0.96
C VAL A 480 -6.47 -30.69 -0.83
N PHE A 481 -7.72 -30.34 -0.58
CA PHE A 481 -8.16 -28.96 -0.39
C PHE A 481 -7.41 -28.29 0.78
N LYS A 482 -7.32 -28.97 1.92
CA LYS A 482 -6.59 -28.47 3.10
C LYS A 482 -5.10 -28.34 2.83
N ALA A 483 -4.48 -29.30 2.15
CA ALA A 483 -3.07 -29.22 1.79
C ALA A 483 -2.78 -28.02 0.88
N LEU A 484 -3.61 -27.79 -0.14
CA LEU A 484 -3.55 -26.59 -0.97
C LEU A 484 -3.69 -25.32 -0.12
N GLN A 485 -4.63 -25.32 0.83
CA GLN A 485 -4.90 -24.16 1.69
C GLN A 485 -3.68 -23.84 2.55
N GLU A 486 -3.11 -24.82 3.24
CA GLU A 486 -1.91 -24.64 4.06
C GLU A 486 -0.71 -24.17 3.23
N PHE A 487 -0.53 -24.70 2.02
CA PHE A 487 0.53 -24.26 1.11
C PHE A 487 0.39 -22.78 0.74
N PHE A 488 -0.79 -22.36 0.25
CA PHE A 488 -0.99 -20.97 -0.18
C PHE A 488 -0.99 -19.97 0.97
N ARG A 489 -1.39 -20.41 2.18
CA ARG A 489 -1.39 -19.57 3.39
C ARG A 489 0.01 -19.30 3.92
N TRP A 490 0.86 -20.32 3.96
CA TRP A 490 2.14 -20.25 4.68
C TRP A 490 3.38 -20.34 3.82
N GLN A 491 3.40 -21.17 2.77
CA GLN A 491 4.61 -21.41 1.99
C GLN A 491 4.72 -20.46 0.78
N TYR A 492 3.60 -20.28 0.08
CA TYR A 492 3.51 -19.47 -1.13
C TYR A 492 4.12 -18.05 -1.06
N PRO A 493 3.94 -17.25 0.02
CA PRO A 493 4.42 -15.87 0.09
C PRO A 493 5.94 -15.72 0.01
N HIS A 494 6.70 -16.78 0.28
CA HIS A 494 8.15 -16.72 0.35
C HIS A 494 8.83 -16.74 -1.02
N PHE A 495 8.18 -17.30 -2.04
CA PHE A 495 8.83 -17.52 -3.34
C PHE A 495 7.90 -17.35 -4.55
N MET A 496 6.58 -17.45 -4.39
CA MET A 496 5.55 -17.14 -5.41
C MET A 496 5.79 -17.65 -6.85
N PHE A 497 6.56 -18.74 -7.05
CA PHE A 497 6.80 -19.31 -8.38
C PHE A 497 5.59 -20.07 -8.94
N VAL A 498 4.56 -20.33 -8.12
CA VAL A 498 3.24 -20.86 -8.55
C VAL A 498 2.27 -19.71 -8.70
N TYR A 499 1.71 -19.47 -9.88
CA TYR A 499 0.67 -18.45 -10.01
C TYR A 499 -0.66 -19.02 -9.48
N ARG A 500 -1.04 -18.61 -8.27
CA ARG A 500 -2.12 -19.20 -7.46
C ARG A 500 -3.44 -19.26 -8.23
N GLU A 501 -3.86 -18.15 -8.83
CA GLU A 501 -5.17 -18.00 -9.44
C GLU A 501 -5.31 -18.92 -10.67
N ALA A 502 -4.31 -18.93 -11.54
CA ALA A 502 -4.26 -19.78 -12.73
C ALA A 502 -4.17 -21.26 -12.38
N PHE A 503 -3.35 -21.63 -11.37
CA PHE A 503 -3.28 -23.01 -10.89
C PHE A 503 -4.62 -23.51 -10.35
N LEU A 504 -5.28 -22.72 -9.48
CA LEU A 504 -6.55 -23.10 -8.86
C LEU A 504 -7.66 -23.17 -9.91
N ARG A 505 -7.67 -22.24 -10.88
CA ARG A 505 -8.62 -22.25 -12.01
C ARG A 505 -8.49 -23.52 -12.84
N ASP A 506 -7.27 -23.90 -13.21
CA ASP A 506 -7.02 -25.12 -13.97
C ASP A 506 -7.30 -26.40 -13.13
N HIS A 507 -7.12 -26.34 -11.81
CA HIS A 507 -7.38 -27.47 -10.91
C HIS A 507 -8.87 -27.77 -10.73
N PHE A 508 -9.68 -26.72 -10.49
CA PHE A 508 -11.12 -26.84 -10.26
C PHE A 508 -11.95 -26.75 -11.55
N GLY A 509 -11.33 -26.39 -12.68
CA GLY A 509 -11.96 -26.30 -13.99
C GLY A 509 -11.86 -27.58 -14.83
N GLU A 510 -11.98 -27.42 -16.16
CA GLU A 510 -11.85 -28.53 -17.11
C GLU A 510 -10.38 -28.94 -17.27
N ARG A 511 -10.07 -30.21 -16.93
CA ARG A 511 -8.68 -30.73 -16.93
C ARG A 511 -8.05 -30.91 -18.31
N LYS A 512 -8.83 -30.88 -19.39
CA LYS A 512 -8.34 -31.14 -20.75
C LYS A 512 -7.62 -29.91 -21.30
N GLY A 513 -6.31 -30.03 -21.51
CA GLY A 513 -5.50 -28.96 -22.09
C GLY A 513 -5.07 -27.87 -21.11
N CYS A 514 -5.09 -28.13 -19.79
CA CYS A 514 -4.60 -27.20 -18.77
C CYS A 514 -3.13 -26.84 -19.00
N LYS A 515 -2.82 -25.54 -18.91
CA LYS A 515 -1.46 -25.01 -19.13
C LYS A 515 -0.69 -24.83 -17.82
N TYR A 516 -1.41 -24.58 -16.73
CA TYR A 516 -0.85 -24.18 -15.43
C TYR A 516 -1.05 -25.23 -14.34
N TRP A 517 -1.49 -26.43 -14.72
CA TRP A 517 -1.74 -27.54 -13.82
C TRP A 517 -1.13 -28.83 -14.34
N SER A 518 -0.61 -29.65 -13.42
CA SER A 518 -0.24 -31.04 -13.68
C SER A 518 -0.43 -31.86 -12.40
N SER A 519 -0.56 -33.18 -12.58
CA SER A 519 -0.62 -34.13 -11.46
C SER A 519 0.57 -34.02 -10.52
N ALA A 520 1.79 -33.98 -11.08
CA ALA A 520 2.99 -33.84 -10.29
C ALA A 520 3.06 -32.51 -9.53
N LEU A 521 2.59 -31.43 -10.14
CA LEU A 521 2.53 -30.12 -9.47
C LEU A 521 1.56 -30.16 -8.30
N LEU A 522 0.34 -30.67 -8.51
CA LEU A 522 -0.64 -30.84 -7.43
C LEU A 522 -0.06 -31.63 -6.25
N LEU A 523 0.50 -32.81 -6.52
CA LEU A 523 1.06 -33.69 -5.50
C LEU A 523 2.24 -33.04 -4.77
N SER A 524 3.11 -32.32 -5.48
CA SER A 524 4.24 -31.60 -4.88
C SER A 524 3.80 -30.42 -3.98
N ILE A 525 2.75 -29.70 -4.38
CA ILE A 525 2.14 -28.64 -3.57
C ILE A 525 1.51 -29.25 -2.31
N CYS A 526 0.75 -30.34 -2.46
CA CYS A 526 0.14 -31.03 -1.34
C CYS A 526 1.18 -31.52 -0.34
N ALA A 527 2.29 -32.11 -0.79
CA ALA A 527 3.38 -32.56 0.08
C ALA A 527 3.96 -31.40 0.93
N LEU A 528 4.18 -30.22 0.33
CA LEU A 528 4.64 -29.03 1.05
C LEU A 528 3.57 -28.45 1.98
N GLY A 529 2.31 -28.45 1.56
CA GLY A 529 1.19 -27.95 2.36
C GLY A 529 0.96 -28.80 3.62
N LEU A 530 1.00 -30.12 3.48
CA LEU A 530 0.82 -31.05 4.58
C LEU A 530 1.94 -30.97 5.64
N LEU A 531 3.15 -30.49 5.30
CA LEU A 531 4.19 -30.18 6.29
C LEU A 531 3.71 -29.15 7.34
N MET A 532 2.79 -28.29 6.95
CA MET A 532 2.23 -27.23 7.79
C MET A 532 0.98 -27.69 8.55
N SER A 533 0.46 -28.89 8.29
CA SER A 533 -0.72 -29.41 8.97
C SER A 533 -0.49 -29.71 10.46
N ASP A 534 -1.47 -29.36 11.28
CA ASP A 534 -1.49 -29.67 12.71
C ASP A 534 -1.77 -31.14 13.02
N THR A 535 -2.47 -31.87 12.15
CA THR A 535 -2.90 -33.26 12.39
C THR A 535 -1.89 -34.30 11.92
N GLU A 536 -1.60 -35.30 12.76
CA GLU A 536 -0.62 -36.34 12.46
C GLU A 536 -1.04 -37.28 11.32
N VAL A 537 -2.34 -37.56 11.20
CA VAL A 537 -2.90 -38.40 10.14
C VAL A 537 -2.57 -37.82 8.76
N GLU A 538 -2.75 -36.53 8.58
CA GLU A 538 -2.44 -35.80 7.35
C GLU A 538 -0.93 -35.80 7.06
N ARG A 539 -0.09 -35.67 8.09
CA ARG A 539 1.37 -35.71 7.92
C ARG A 539 1.89 -37.08 7.49
N ASN A 540 1.21 -38.16 7.83
CA ASN A 540 1.60 -39.51 7.39
C ASN A 540 1.46 -39.70 5.87
N LEU A 541 0.68 -38.85 5.19
CA LEU A 541 0.51 -38.88 3.74
C LEU A 541 1.63 -38.14 2.99
N ILE A 542 2.41 -37.29 3.66
CA ILE A 542 3.43 -36.43 3.05
C ILE A 542 4.39 -37.23 2.14
N GLU A 543 4.91 -38.35 2.64
CA GLU A 543 5.88 -39.17 1.91
C GLU A 543 5.26 -39.78 0.65
N GLN A 544 3.99 -40.21 0.73
CA GLN A 544 3.28 -40.81 -0.40
C GLN A 544 3.07 -39.78 -1.51
N PHE A 545 2.58 -38.58 -1.16
CA PHE A 545 2.39 -37.48 -2.10
C PHE A 545 3.71 -37.05 -2.74
N PHE A 546 4.78 -36.95 -1.95
CA PHE A 546 6.11 -36.58 -2.44
C PHE A 546 6.67 -37.62 -3.42
N GLN A 547 6.67 -38.91 -3.05
CA GLN A 547 7.20 -39.99 -3.90
C GLN A 547 6.40 -40.15 -5.19
N ALA A 548 5.08 -40.00 -5.13
CA ALA A 548 4.22 -39.99 -6.31
C ALA A 548 4.59 -38.84 -7.26
N ALA A 549 4.71 -37.62 -6.74
CA ALA A 549 5.11 -36.45 -7.51
C ALA A 549 6.50 -36.63 -8.15
N GLU A 550 7.48 -37.10 -7.37
CA GLU A 550 8.84 -37.39 -7.82
C GLU A 550 8.85 -38.41 -8.95
N SER A 551 8.11 -39.52 -8.82
CA SER A 551 8.08 -40.56 -9.85
C SER A 551 7.58 -40.01 -11.20
N ILE A 552 6.55 -39.15 -11.17
CA ILE A 552 5.97 -38.56 -12.38
C ILE A 552 6.97 -37.63 -13.06
N VAL A 553 7.57 -36.69 -12.32
CA VAL A 553 8.50 -35.70 -12.91
C VAL A 553 9.82 -36.32 -13.36
N MET A 554 10.32 -37.35 -12.68
CA MET A 554 11.59 -37.98 -13.04
C MET A 554 11.47 -38.86 -14.30
N VAL A 555 10.30 -39.49 -14.50
CA VAL A 555 10.06 -40.32 -15.69
C VAL A 555 9.66 -39.49 -16.91
N SER A 556 8.79 -38.50 -16.74
CA SER A 556 8.18 -37.77 -17.86
C SER A 556 8.56 -36.30 -17.95
N GLY A 557 8.94 -35.67 -16.83
CA GLY A 557 9.16 -34.23 -16.75
C GLY A 557 10.51 -33.74 -17.28
N LEU A 558 11.52 -34.61 -17.41
CA LEU A 558 12.85 -34.24 -17.89
C LEU A 558 12.93 -34.09 -19.41
N SER A 559 12.11 -34.82 -20.16
CA SER A 559 12.14 -34.82 -21.62
C SER A 559 11.49 -33.58 -22.23
N ARG A 560 10.55 -32.96 -21.51
CA ARG A 560 9.79 -31.80 -21.98
C ARG A 560 9.61 -30.78 -20.87
N PRO A 561 10.33 -29.64 -20.92
CA PRO A 561 10.14 -28.57 -19.95
C PRO A 561 8.76 -27.93 -20.17
N SER A 562 8.09 -27.60 -19.07
CA SER A 562 6.79 -26.93 -19.06
C SER A 562 6.67 -26.09 -17.80
N ILE A 563 5.71 -25.17 -17.77
CA ILE A 563 5.47 -24.36 -16.56
C ILE A 563 5.22 -25.24 -15.33
N PRO A 564 4.33 -26.24 -15.38
CA PRO A 564 4.09 -27.10 -14.23
C PRO A 564 5.32 -27.92 -13.82
N THR A 565 6.15 -28.40 -14.76
CA THR A 565 7.35 -29.18 -14.39
C THR A 565 8.41 -28.33 -13.70
N VAL A 566 8.62 -27.08 -14.11
CA VAL A 566 9.50 -26.13 -13.39
C VAL A 566 9.01 -25.94 -11.96
N GLN A 567 7.70 -25.68 -11.79
CA GLN A 567 7.10 -25.45 -10.48
C GLN A 567 7.16 -26.70 -9.59
N SER A 568 6.92 -27.89 -10.15
CA SER A 568 7.05 -29.16 -9.43
C SER A 568 8.48 -29.38 -8.91
N PHE A 569 9.50 -29.20 -9.76
CA PHE A 569 10.89 -29.36 -9.33
C PHE A 569 11.30 -28.35 -8.26
N LEU A 570 10.80 -27.11 -8.30
CA LEU A 570 11.01 -26.14 -7.23
C LEU A 570 10.34 -26.57 -5.92
N CYS A 571 9.08 -27.03 -5.97
CA CYS A 571 8.39 -27.56 -4.79
C CYS A 571 9.16 -28.75 -4.17
N LEU A 572 9.57 -29.72 -4.98
CA LEU A 572 10.35 -30.88 -4.52
C LEU A 572 11.72 -30.47 -3.98
N ALA A 573 12.37 -29.45 -4.56
CA ALA A 573 13.63 -28.92 -4.07
C ALA A 573 13.52 -28.37 -2.64
N PHE A 574 12.52 -27.52 -2.38
CA PHE A 574 12.27 -26.97 -1.04
C PHE A 574 11.92 -28.07 -0.04
N PHE A 575 11.15 -29.08 -0.47
CA PHE A 575 10.79 -30.22 0.36
C PHE A 575 12.03 -31.01 0.81
N GLU A 576 12.91 -31.39 -0.12
CA GLU A 576 14.12 -32.16 0.19
C GLU A 576 15.13 -31.35 1.03
N ILE A 577 15.25 -30.05 0.79
CA ILE A 577 16.08 -29.16 1.62
C ILE A 577 15.53 -29.10 3.04
N GLY A 578 14.21 -28.97 3.20
CA GLY A 578 13.53 -28.97 4.51
C GLY A 578 13.75 -30.25 5.31
N ARG A 579 13.90 -31.40 4.64
CA ARG A 579 14.23 -32.70 5.27
C ARG A 579 15.73 -32.91 5.55
N GLY A 580 16.59 -32.01 5.08
CA GLY A 580 18.04 -32.14 5.20
C GLY A 580 18.73 -32.90 4.06
N ASN A 581 17.99 -33.34 3.03
CA ASN A 581 18.52 -33.97 1.82
C ASN A 581 19.05 -32.92 0.83
N VAL A 582 19.98 -32.09 1.30
CA VAL A 582 20.42 -30.86 0.63
C VAL A 582 20.99 -31.07 -0.78
N SER A 583 21.65 -32.21 -1.04
CA SER A 583 22.21 -32.50 -2.36
C SER A 583 21.14 -32.77 -3.40
N LYS A 584 20.11 -33.53 -3.04
CA LYS A 584 18.98 -33.85 -3.92
C LYS A 584 18.13 -32.60 -4.16
N GLY A 585 17.82 -31.87 -3.10
CA GLY A 585 17.07 -30.61 -3.22
C GLY A 585 17.80 -29.56 -4.07
N TRP A 586 19.13 -29.40 -3.92
CA TRP A 586 19.90 -28.51 -4.80
C TRP A 586 19.90 -28.98 -6.27
N ALA A 587 20.02 -30.30 -6.51
CA ALA A 587 19.95 -30.85 -7.85
C ALA A 587 18.59 -30.55 -8.52
N PHE A 588 17.48 -30.76 -7.81
CA PHE A 588 16.13 -30.41 -8.27
C PHE A 588 15.98 -28.93 -8.58
N SER A 589 16.48 -28.04 -7.72
CA SER A 589 16.44 -26.59 -8.01
C SER A 589 17.21 -26.23 -9.29
N GLY A 590 18.38 -26.85 -9.52
CA GLY A 590 19.16 -26.64 -10.74
C GLY A 590 18.48 -27.17 -12.00
N ILE A 591 17.74 -28.28 -11.91
CA ILE A 591 16.90 -28.77 -13.02
C ILE A 591 15.83 -27.72 -13.34
N ALA A 592 15.11 -27.23 -12.33
CA ALA A 592 14.09 -26.21 -12.52
C ALA A 592 14.64 -24.92 -13.15
N PHE A 593 15.79 -24.42 -12.70
CA PHE A 593 16.39 -23.21 -13.26
C PHE A 593 16.79 -23.37 -14.72
N ARG A 594 17.36 -24.52 -15.09
CA ARG A 594 17.69 -24.82 -16.49
C ARG A 594 16.44 -24.96 -17.35
N MET A 595 15.39 -25.60 -16.86
CA MET A 595 14.11 -25.68 -17.56
C MET A 595 13.48 -24.29 -17.75
N ALA A 596 13.51 -23.43 -16.73
CA ALA A 596 13.04 -22.06 -16.86
C ALA A 596 13.84 -21.27 -17.91
N GLN A 597 15.16 -21.51 -17.97
CA GLN A 597 16.02 -20.91 -19.00
C GLN A 597 15.72 -21.43 -20.41
N ASP A 598 15.46 -22.73 -20.53
CA ASP A 598 15.11 -23.41 -21.77
C ASP A 598 13.78 -22.88 -22.33
N LEU A 599 12.82 -22.61 -21.44
CA LEU A 599 11.53 -21.96 -21.76
C LEU A 599 11.64 -20.45 -22.01
N GLY A 600 12.85 -19.86 -21.91
CA GLY A 600 13.09 -18.45 -22.21
C GLY A 600 12.63 -17.45 -21.15
N PHE A 601 12.38 -17.87 -19.91
CA PHE A 601 11.81 -16.98 -18.87
C PHE A 601 12.75 -15.85 -18.43
N GLN A 602 14.01 -15.86 -18.84
CA GLN A 602 14.99 -14.78 -18.67
C GLN A 602 14.78 -13.57 -19.59
N SER A 603 13.84 -13.66 -20.54
CA SER A 603 13.47 -12.55 -21.43
C SER A 603 11.98 -12.25 -21.29
N ASP A 604 11.64 -10.96 -21.19
CA ASP A 604 10.26 -10.55 -20.96
C ASP A 604 9.32 -11.06 -22.07
N PRO A 605 8.18 -11.69 -21.73
CA PRO A 605 7.20 -12.17 -22.70
C PRO A 605 6.76 -11.11 -23.71
N MET A 606 6.74 -9.83 -23.32
CA MET A 606 6.39 -8.73 -24.22
C MET A 606 7.27 -8.65 -25.47
N ASN A 607 8.52 -9.11 -25.37
CA ASN A 607 9.50 -9.03 -26.47
C ASN A 607 9.30 -10.11 -27.55
N TRP A 608 8.48 -11.12 -27.29
CA TRP A 608 8.27 -12.27 -28.19
C TRP A 608 6.81 -12.72 -28.30
N LEU A 609 5.88 -11.94 -27.73
CA LEU A 609 4.41 -12.02 -27.89
C LEU A 609 3.92 -12.42 -29.30
N PRO A 610 4.45 -11.86 -30.41
CA PRO A 610 3.94 -12.18 -31.75
C PRO A 610 4.23 -13.61 -32.22
N HIS A 611 5.03 -14.38 -31.48
CA HIS A 611 5.61 -15.65 -31.92
C HIS A 611 5.24 -16.84 -31.04
N ASP A 612 4.60 -16.61 -29.89
CA ASP A 612 4.09 -17.66 -29.01
C ASP A 612 2.56 -17.65 -29.01
N SER A 613 1.96 -18.61 -29.72
CA SER A 613 0.50 -18.79 -29.69
C SER A 613 -0.03 -19.20 -28.31
N THR A 614 0.83 -19.58 -27.37
CA THR A 614 0.43 -19.91 -26.00
C THR A 614 0.28 -18.69 -25.11
N ILE A 615 0.78 -17.50 -25.49
CA ILE A 615 0.56 -16.25 -24.74
C ILE A 615 -0.66 -15.55 -25.34
N ILE A 616 -1.80 -15.64 -24.65
CA ILE A 616 -3.09 -15.16 -25.13
C ILE A 616 -3.52 -13.91 -24.34
N SER A 617 -3.07 -13.80 -23.10
CA SER A 617 -3.51 -12.78 -22.15
C SER A 617 -2.34 -12.08 -21.44
N SER A 618 -2.60 -10.90 -20.86
CA SER A 618 -1.66 -10.22 -19.96
C SER A 618 -1.38 -11.02 -18.68
N GLU A 619 -2.29 -11.91 -18.26
CA GLU A 619 -2.08 -12.84 -17.15
C GLU A 619 -0.94 -13.83 -17.47
N ASP A 620 -0.89 -14.36 -18.69
CA ASP A 620 0.16 -15.30 -19.13
C ASP A 620 1.56 -14.68 -19.05
N ILE A 621 1.66 -13.38 -19.30
CA ILE A 621 2.92 -12.62 -19.20
C ILE A 621 3.37 -12.55 -17.73
N GLU A 622 2.46 -12.15 -16.84
CA GLU A 622 2.76 -12.05 -15.41
C GLU A 622 3.06 -13.41 -14.78
N ILE A 623 2.42 -14.49 -15.22
CA ILE A 623 2.74 -15.86 -14.78
C ILE A 623 4.22 -16.18 -15.04
N ARG A 624 4.71 -15.92 -16.25
CA ARG A 624 6.11 -16.19 -16.63
C ARG A 624 7.08 -15.29 -15.87
N ARG A 625 6.76 -14.00 -15.70
CA ARG A 625 7.54 -13.07 -14.85
C ARG A 625 7.64 -13.57 -13.41
N ARG A 626 6.54 -14.05 -12.82
CA ARG A 626 6.51 -14.62 -11.46
C ARG A 626 7.34 -15.89 -11.32
N ILE A 627 7.27 -16.80 -12.29
CA ILE A 627 8.09 -18.02 -12.26
C ILE A 627 9.58 -17.66 -12.34
N TYR A 628 9.97 -16.71 -13.18
CA TYR A 628 11.36 -16.27 -13.27
C TYR A 628 11.86 -15.65 -11.95
N TRP A 629 11.15 -14.64 -11.43
CA TRP A 629 11.56 -13.96 -10.20
C TRP A 629 11.48 -14.87 -8.97
N GLY A 630 10.53 -15.81 -8.92
CA GLY A 630 10.46 -16.84 -7.90
C GLY A 630 11.63 -17.84 -7.99
N SER A 631 12.05 -18.20 -9.21
CA SER A 631 13.26 -19.00 -9.44
C SER A 631 14.51 -18.23 -9.01
N TYR A 632 14.60 -16.94 -9.34
CA TYR A 632 15.69 -16.05 -8.93
C TYR A 632 15.82 -15.99 -7.40
N ILE A 633 14.72 -15.78 -6.67
CA ILE A 633 14.70 -15.76 -5.21
C ILE A 633 15.14 -17.11 -4.64
N SER A 634 14.59 -18.21 -5.18
CA SER A 634 14.89 -19.57 -4.73
C SER A 634 16.39 -19.89 -4.89
N ASP A 635 16.98 -19.54 -6.04
CA ASP A 635 18.41 -19.70 -6.31
C ASP A 635 19.27 -19.03 -5.21
N LYS A 636 18.97 -17.78 -4.85
CA LYS A 636 19.78 -17.04 -3.86
C LYS A 636 19.55 -17.56 -2.45
N LEU A 637 18.30 -17.87 -2.09
CA LEU A 637 17.99 -18.44 -0.77
C LEU A 637 18.70 -19.78 -0.57
N ILE A 638 18.56 -20.71 -1.51
CA ILE A 638 19.17 -22.04 -1.44
C ILE A 638 20.71 -21.90 -1.43
N SER A 639 21.26 -21.06 -2.31
CA SER A 639 22.70 -20.80 -2.38
C SER A 639 23.26 -20.19 -1.10
N LEU A 640 22.53 -19.26 -0.47
CA LEU A 640 22.90 -18.65 0.80
C LEU A 640 22.86 -19.65 1.96
N ILE A 641 21.85 -20.51 2.00
CA ILE A 641 21.71 -21.55 3.05
C ILE A 641 22.82 -22.59 2.92
N LEU A 642 23.12 -23.04 1.71
CA LEU A 642 24.07 -24.12 1.45
C LEU A 642 25.51 -23.65 1.21
N GLY A 643 25.75 -22.34 1.09
CA GLY A 643 27.05 -21.79 0.74
C GLY A 643 27.51 -22.15 -0.69
N ARG A 644 26.58 -22.20 -1.64
CA ARG A 644 26.84 -22.60 -3.04
C ARG A 644 26.81 -21.40 -4.00
N PRO A 645 27.47 -21.48 -5.16
CA PRO A 645 27.37 -20.42 -6.17
C PRO A 645 25.93 -20.25 -6.69
N VAL A 646 25.54 -18.99 -6.90
CA VAL A 646 24.27 -18.60 -7.53
C VAL A 646 24.30 -18.85 -9.05
N GLN A 647 23.16 -19.19 -9.65
CA GLN A 647 23.07 -19.54 -11.08
C GLN A 647 22.42 -18.45 -11.94
N LEU A 648 21.36 -17.81 -11.43
CA LEU A 648 20.63 -16.78 -12.17
C LEU A 648 21.23 -15.41 -11.84
N ALA A 649 21.51 -14.57 -12.83
CA ALA A 649 22.09 -13.24 -12.59
C ALA A 649 21.05 -12.14 -12.82
N PHE A 650 21.01 -11.13 -11.94
CA PHE A 650 20.04 -10.04 -12.03
C PHE A 650 20.22 -9.24 -13.32
N ASP A 651 21.46 -8.84 -13.61
CA ASP A 651 21.75 -7.97 -14.75
C ASP A 651 21.69 -8.72 -16.11
N SER A 652 21.58 -10.06 -16.08
CA SER A 652 21.34 -10.89 -17.27
C SER A 652 19.84 -11.13 -17.52
N ALA A 653 18.96 -10.69 -16.62
CA ALA A 653 17.52 -10.80 -16.78
C ALA A 653 17.00 -9.63 -17.62
N GLU A 654 16.36 -9.93 -18.74
CA GLU A 654 15.64 -8.94 -19.55
C GLU A 654 14.13 -9.01 -19.23
N VAL A 655 13.77 -9.16 -17.94
CA VAL A 655 12.40 -9.38 -17.46
C VAL A 655 11.98 -8.22 -16.58
N ASP A 656 10.80 -7.65 -16.84
CA ASP A 656 10.28 -6.56 -16.01
C ASP A 656 9.93 -7.05 -14.59
N LEU A 657 9.92 -6.11 -13.65
CA LEU A 657 9.47 -6.39 -12.29
C LEU A 657 7.95 -6.60 -12.24
N LEU A 658 7.55 -7.50 -11.35
CA LEU A 658 6.18 -7.96 -11.09
C LEU A 658 5.12 -6.85 -11.06
N GLU A 659 3.98 -7.10 -11.70
CA GLU A 659 2.81 -6.21 -11.63
C GLU A 659 1.78 -6.67 -10.59
N PHE A 660 1.05 -5.72 -10.02
CA PHE A 660 -0.03 -6.05 -9.11
C PHE A 660 -1.29 -6.39 -9.91
N ILE A 661 -1.78 -7.62 -9.75
CA ILE A 661 -3.07 -8.07 -10.26
C ILE A 661 -3.96 -8.31 -9.05
N THR A 662 -5.16 -7.72 -9.04
CA THR A 662 -6.13 -7.85 -7.96
C THR A 662 -6.70 -9.26 -7.90
N ASP A 663 -6.82 -9.80 -6.69
CA ASP A 663 -7.46 -11.10 -6.44
C ASP A 663 -8.91 -11.09 -6.95
N GLY A 664 -9.30 -12.14 -7.69
CA GLY A 664 -10.68 -12.37 -8.09
C GLY A 664 -11.57 -12.90 -6.94
N PRO A 665 -12.89 -12.97 -7.14
CA PRO A 665 -13.82 -13.50 -6.14
C PRO A 665 -13.49 -14.96 -5.78
N GLY A 666 -13.63 -15.32 -4.49
CA GLY A 666 -13.33 -16.67 -3.99
C GLY A 666 -11.86 -16.95 -3.63
N MET A 667 -10.96 -15.98 -3.84
CA MET A 667 -9.54 -16.11 -3.47
C MET A 667 -9.26 -15.91 -1.97
N GLU A 668 -10.26 -15.46 -1.21
CA GLU A 668 -10.23 -15.25 0.25
C GLU A 668 -9.72 -16.47 1.02
N TYR A 669 -10.20 -17.66 0.65
CA TYR A 669 -9.84 -18.92 1.31
C TYR A 669 -8.36 -19.30 1.18
N TRP A 670 -7.68 -18.76 0.16
CA TRP A 670 -6.30 -19.06 -0.21
C TRP A 670 -5.33 -17.93 0.12
N ARG A 671 -5.75 -16.96 0.94
CA ARG A 671 -4.94 -15.79 1.27
C ARG A 671 -3.81 -16.10 2.27
N PRO A 672 -2.62 -15.54 2.04
CA PRO A 672 -1.53 -15.59 3.01
C PRO A 672 -1.88 -15.06 4.38
N VAL A 673 -1.27 -15.62 5.43
CA VAL A 673 -1.47 -15.19 6.81
C VAL A 673 -0.94 -13.76 7.03
N GLY A 674 -1.65 -12.98 7.84
CA GLY A 674 -1.27 -11.59 8.18
C GLY A 674 -1.83 -10.54 7.22
N PHE A 675 -2.61 -10.95 6.23
CA PHE A 675 -3.45 -10.08 5.41
C PHE A 675 -4.87 -10.18 5.99
N GLY A 676 -5.43 -9.06 6.44
CA GLY A 676 -6.70 -9.04 7.17
C GLY A 676 -7.90 -9.56 6.36
N ASP A 677 -8.95 -9.97 7.07
CA ASP A 677 -10.25 -10.34 6.47
C ASP A 677 -11.10 -9.11 6.12
N ASP A 678 -10.61 -7.90 6.46
CA ASP A 678 -11.33 -6.64 6.28
C ASP A 678 -11.22 -6.14 4.82
N PRO A 679 -12.33 -6.06 4.05
CA PRO A 679 -12.34 -5.72 2.61
C PRO A 679 -11.63 -4.40 2.26
N GLU A 680 -11.57 -3.46 3.20
CA GLU A 680 -10.94 -2.14 3.05
C GLU A 680 -9.39 -2.20 3.08
N GLU A 681 -8.78 -3.09 3.88
CA GLU A 681 -7.31 -3.28 3.90
C GLU A 681 -6.81 -4.18 2.76
N LEU A 682 -7.71 -4.99 2.19
CA LEU A 682 -7.42 -6.03 1.19
C LEU A 682 -6.98 -5.51 -0.17
N ARG A 683 -7.28 -4.25 -0.52
CA ARG A 683 -6.80 -3.60 -1.75
C ARG A 683 -5.38 -3.05 -1.63
N VAL A 684 -4.86 -2.87 -0.40
CA VAL A 684 -3.58 -2.20 -0.12
C VAL A 684 -2.45 -3.20 0.17
N LEU A 685 -2.78 -4.40 0.64
CA LEU A 685 -1.80 -5.38 1.08
C LEU A 685 -1.73 -6.57 0.09
N SER A 686 -0.97 -6.39 -0.98
CA SER A 686 -0.47 -7.50 -1.81
C SER A 686 0.83 -8.05 -1.24
N ASN A 687 1.16 -9.32 -1.50
CA ASN A 687 2.52 -9.82 -1.27
C ASN A 687 3.56 -9.28 -2.28
N ILE A 688 3.12 -8.74 -3.42
CA ILE A 688 4.01 -8.29 -4.50
C ILE A 688 4.97 -7.17 -4.05
N PRO A 689 4.55 -6.10 -3.33
CA PRO A 689 5.47 -5.12 -2.77
C PRO A 689 6.56 -5.74 -1.88
N TYR A 690 6.22 -6.73 -1.05
CA TYR A 690 7.21 -7.44 -0.22
C TYR A 690 8.17 -8.24 -1.08
N LEU A 691 7.68 -8.90 -2.13
CA LEU A 691 8.50 -9.68 -3.06
C LEU A 691 9.48 -8.80 -3.84
N LYS A 692 9.07 -7.58 -4.25
CA LYS A 692 9.97 -6.59 -4.84
C LYS A 692 11.11 -6.21 -3.90
N GLU A 693 10.82 -6.02 -2.61
CA GLU A 693 11.85 -5.75 -1.62
C GLU A 693 12.74 -6.97 -1.35
N GLN A 694 12.22 -8.20 -1.42
CA GLN A 694 13.02 -9.42 -1.39
C GLN A 694 13.99 -9.49 -2.57
N ILE A 695 13.54 -9.22 -3.80
CA ILE A 695 14.41 -9.20 -5.00
C ILE A 695 15.55 -8.20 -4.82
N ARG A 696 15.26 -6.99 -4.32
CA ARG A 696 16.29 -5.98 -4.04
C ARG A 696 17.32 -6.46 -3.03
N LEU A 697 16.90 -7.15 -1.97
CA LEU A 697 17.80 -7.71 -0.96
C LEU A 697 18.61 -8.89 -1.53
N TYR A 698 18.00 -9.77 -2.31
CA TYR A 698 18.68 -10.89 -2.96
C TYR A 698 19.69 -10.45 -4.03
N ARG A 699 19.50 -9.28 -4.65
CA ARG A 699 20.55 -8.68 -5.49
C ARG A 699 21.82 -8.36 -4.70
N ILE A 700 21.69 -7.95 -3.44
CA ILE A 700 22.84 -7.76 -2.54
C ILE A 700 23.47 -9.12 -2.20
N VAL A 701 22.65 -10.15 -1.97
CA VAL A 701 23.14 -11.54 -1.76
C VAL A 701 23.92 -12.03 -2.97
N GLU A 702 23.44 -11.80 -4.20
CA GLU A 702 24.15 -12.15 -5.43
C GLU A 702 25.52 -11.48 -5.50
N LYS A 703 25.60 -10.17 -5.26
CA LYS A 703 26.90 -9.46 -5.19
C LYS A 703 27.80 -10.05 -4.10
N MET A 704 27.26 -10.32 -2.92
CA MET A 704 27.99 -10.90 -1.80
C MET A 704 28.58 -12.27 -2.17
N MET A 705 27.78 -13.15 -2.77
CA MET A 705 28.19 -14.49 -3.18
C MET A 705 29.23 -14.47 -4.32
N THR A 706 29.07 -13.57 -5.30
CA THR A 706 29.97 -13.50 -6.48
C THR A 706 31.27 -12.73 -6.23
N THR A 707 31.32 -11.86 -5.23
CA THR A 707 32.50 -11.03 -4.92
C THR A 707 33.20 -11.47 -3.64
N VAL A 708 32.54 -11.34 -2.49
CA VAL A 708 33.12 -11.65 -1.17
C VAL A 708 33.20 -13.16 -0.97
N PHE A 709 32.17 -13.95 -1.26
CA PHE A 709 32.29 -15.41 -1.06
C PHE A 709 32.86 -16.18 -2.26
N SER A 710 33.37 -15.48 -3.27
CA SER A 710 34.12 -16.12 -4.34
C SER A 710 35.40 -16.76 -3.77
N PRO A 711 35.72 -18.03 -4.10
CA PRO A 711 36.83 -18.81 -3.54
C PRO A 711 38.23 -18.32 -3.95
N ARG A 712 38.35 -17.09 -4.47
CA ARG A 712 39.63 -16.47 -4.81
C ARG A 712 40.37 -16.10 -3.53
N THR A 713 41.43 -16.83 -3.24
CA THR A 713 42.35 -16.50 -2.15
C THR A 713 43.06 -15.18 -2.51
N PRO A 714 43.03 -14.16 -1.63
CA PRO A 714 43.76 -12.93 -1.87
C PRO A 714 45.26 -13.25 -1.92
N ARG A 715 45.93 -12.88 -3.02
CA ARG A 715 47.37 -13.16 -3.22
C ARG A 715 48.23 -11.96 -2.89
N THR A 716 47.66 -10.76 -2.96
CA THR A 716 48.35 -9.50 -2.69
C THR A 716 47.67 -8.73 -1.55
N GLN A 717 48.42 -7.82 -0.92
CA GLN A 717 47.87 -6.90 0.08
C GLN A 717 46.77 -5.99 -0.50
N THR A 718 46.88 -5.67 -1.80
CA THR A 718 45.86 -4.93 -2.58
C THR A 718 44.56 -5.71 -2.69
N ASP A 719 44.60 -7.04 -2.85
CA ASP A 719 43.40 -7.89 -2.88
C ASP A 719 42.67 -7.91 -1.54
N VAL A 720 43.42 -7.95 -0.43
CA VAL A 720 42.87 -7.91 0.93
C VAL A 720 42.15 -6.58 1.17
N PHE A 721 42.77 -5.46 0.80
CA PHE A 721 42.16 -4.13 0.90
C PHE A 721 40.90 -4.00 0.03
N THR A 722 40.96 -4.50 -1.21
CA THR A 722 39.81 -4.48 -2.13
C THR A 722 38.64 -5.29 -1.58
N ARG A 723 38.91 -6.49 -1.04
CA ARG A 723 37.91 -7.35 -0.40
C ARG A 723 37.27 -6.68 0.82
N GLN A 724 38.07 -6.00 1.65
CA GLN A 724 37.55 -5.23 2.79
C GLN A 724 36.66 -4.07 2.34
N THR A 725 37.07 -3.34 1.30
CA THR A 725 36.27 -2.24 0.73
C THR A 725 34.93 -2.74 0.17
N LEU A 726 34.93 -3.89 -0.48
CA LEU A 726 33.71 -4.56 -0.96
C LEU A 726 32.79 -4.96 0.20
N LEU A 727 33.35 -5.51 1.28
CA LEU A 727 32.60 -5.83 2.49
C LEU A 727 31.96 -4.58 3.10
N ASP A 728 32.70 -3.48 3.20
CA ASP A 728 32.19 -2.21 3.74
C ASP A 728 31.11 -1.60 2.83
N ASN A 729 31.27 -1.68 1.50
CA ASN A 729 30.27 -1.28 0.53
C ASN A 729 28.97 -2.09 0.72
N LEU A 730 29.07 -3.42 0.82
CA LEU A 730 27.90 -4.28 0.99
C LEU A 730 27.19 -4.03 2.32
N ASN A 731 27.93 -3.79 3.41
CA ASN A 731 27.35 -3.39 4.70
C ASN A 731 26.58 -2.08 4.59
N LEU A 732 27.10 -1.09 3.85
CA LEU A 732 26.40 0.16 3.60
C LEU A 732 25.16 -0.04 2.72
N GLU A 733 25.24 -0.84 1.66
CA GLU A 733 24.08 -1.17 0.80
C GLU A 733 22.98 -1.85 1.62
N LEU A 734 23.31 -2.77 2.52
CA LEU A 734 22.35 -3.42 3.43
C LEU A 734 21.65 -2.40 4.35
N LEU A 735 22.42 -1.50 4.97
CA LEU A 735 21.84 -0.46 5.84
C LEU A 735 20.95 0.50 5.06
N GLN A 736 21.38 0.92 3.87
CA GLN A 736 20.59 1.77 2.99
C GLN A 736 19.29 1.09 2.55
N TRP A 737 19.35 -0.19 2.20
CA TRP A 737 18.16 -0.96 1.87
C TRP A 737 17.16 -0.97 3.04
N ARG A 738 17.62 -1.27 4.26
CA ARG A 738 16.77 -1.28 5.46
C ARG A 738 16.13 0.09 5.73
N ASP A 739 16.90 1.17 5.61
CA ASP A 739 16.41 2.53 5.90
C ASP A 739 15.42 3.02 4.82
N ALA A 740 15.59 2.55 3.58
CA ALA A 740 14.74 2.83 2.43
C ALA A 740 13.46 1.97 2.36
N LEU A 741 13.24 1.05 3.30
CA LEU A 741 12.03 0.22 3.32
C LEU A 741 10.76 1.10 3.40
N PRO A 742 9.68 0.74 2.71
CA PRO A 742 8.38 1.39 2.87
C PRO A 742 7.78 1.20 4.27
N ALA A 743 6.86 2.07 4.70
CA ALA A 743 6.27 2.02 6.04
C ALA A 743 5.63 0.65 6.37
N PHE A 744 4.98 0.00 5.40
CA PHE A 744 4.36 -1.33 5.57
C PHE A 744 5.38 -2.46 5.84
N ALA A 745 6.64 -2.29 5.42
CA ALA A 745 7.70 -3.28 5.59
C ALA A 745 8.67 -2.93 6.72
N LYS A 746 8.47 -1.79 7.41
CA LYS A 746 9.35 -1.37 8.51
C LYS A 746 9.01 -2.13 9.79
N TRP A 747 10.05 -2.62 10.44
CA TRP A 747 9.96 -3.20 11.77
C TRP A 747 11.13 -2.74 12.64
N ASN A 748 10.92 -2.68 13.95
CA ASN A 748 11.98 -2.50 14.93
C ASN A 748 11.66 -3.28 16.22
N LYS A 749 12.70 -3.67 16.96
CA LYS A 749 12.59 -4.49 18.18
C LYS A 749 11.90 -3.81 19.38
N TRP A 750 11.69 -2.50 19.32
CA TRP A 750 11.07 -1.71 20.39
C TRP A 750 9.58 -1.42 20.13
N SER A 751 9.08 -1.75 18.94
CA SER A 751 7.66 -1.66 18.58
C SER A 751 6.87 -2.65 19.43
N THR A 752 6.27 -2.17 20.52
CA THR A 752 5.39 -2.96 21.39
C THR A 752 3.95 -2.89 20.89
N GLY A 753 3.26 -4.03 20.85
CA GLY A 753 1.83 -4.10 20.49
C GLY A 753 1.49 -4.18 18.99
N VAL A 754 2.48 -4.25 18.09
CA VAL A 754 2.25 -4.36 16.63
C VAL A 754 2.29 -5.83 16.18
N THR A 755 1.25 -6.29 15.48
CA THR A 755 1.23 -7.58 14.79
C THR A 755 2.19 -7.54 13.58
N ILE A 756 3.09 -8.53 13.47
CA ILE A 756 4.08 -8.57 12.39
C ILE A 756 3.65 -9.63 11.41
N THR A 757 3.40 -9.30 10.15
CA THR A 757 3.06 -10.31 9.15
C THR A 757 4.24 -11.26 8.88
N PRO A 758 4.00 -12.54 8.53
CA PRO A 758 5.07 -13.48 8.21
C PRO A 758 6.00 -12.99 7.07
N ALA A 759 5.47 -12.23 6.12
CA ALA A 759 6.24 -11.61 5.04
C ALA A 759 7.25 -10.57 5.58
N VAL A 760 6.82 -9.68 6.49
CA VAL A 760 7.71 -8.72 7.16
C VAL A 760 8.75 -9.45 8.01
N ALA A 761 8.32 -10.44 8.80
CA ALA A 761 9.24 -11.23 9.61
C ALA A 761 10.33 -11.88 8.75
N THR A 762 9.96 -12.47 7.61
CA THR A 762 10.88 -13.09 6.65
C THR A 762 11.89 -12.10 6.09
N LEU A 763 11.46 -10.91 5.69
CA LEU A 763 12.36 -9.86 5.18
C LEU A 763 13.43 -9.48 6.21
N HIS A 764 13.04 -9.25 7.47
CA HIS A 764 13.97 -8.86 8.53
C HIS A 764 14.84 -10.03 9.00
N LEU A 765 14.32 -11.27 9.01
CA LEU A 765 15.11 -12.48 9.27
C LEU A 765 16.19 -12.67 8.20
N LEU A 766 15.83 -12.51 6.92
CA LEU A 766 16.78 -12.59 5.81
C LEU A 766 17.86 -11.51 5.93
N TYR A 767 17.46 -10.25 6.14
CA TYR A 767 18.39 -9.13 6.33
C TYR A 767 19.41 -9.41 7.45
N SER A 768 18.95 -9.79 8.63
CA SER A 768 19.83 -10.06 9.77
C SER A 768 20.71 -11.29 9.54
N SER A 769 20.20 -12.30 8.84
CA SER A 769 21.00 -13.47 8.47
C SER A 769 22.13 -13.12 7.51
N ILE A 770 21.86 -12.26 6.52
CA ILE A 770 22.88 -11.76 5.57
C ILE A 770 23.94 -10.94 6.32
N ARG A 771 23.53 -10.10 7.28
CA ARG A 771 24.48 -9.34 8.11
C ARG A 771 25.45 -10.24 8.86
N ILE A 772 24.95 -11.32 9.49
CA ILE A 772 25.80 -12.29 10.18
C ILE A 772 26.70 -12.97 9.15
N ALA A 773 26.14 -13.54 8.07
CA ALA A 773 26.90 -14.26 7.07
C ALA A 773 28.07 -13.42 6.51
N LEU A 774 27.80 -12.17 6.11
CA LEU A 774 28.77 -11.24 5.55
C LEU A 774 29.92 -10.89 6.52
N ASN A 775 29.60 -10.71 7.81
CA ASN A 775 30.57 -10.20 8.79
C ASN A 775 31.24 -11.30 9.64
N TYR A 776 30.74 -12.53 9.60
CA TYR A 776 31.20 -13.60 10.50
C TYR A 776 32.69 -13.92 10.35
N GLU A 777 33.18 -14.02 9.12
CA GLU A 777 34.60 -14.30 8.85
C GLU A 777 35.48 -13.14 9.34
N ALA A 778 35.11 -11.90 9.04
CA ALA A 778 35.83 -10.71 9.52
C ALA A 778 35.82 -10.60 11.06
N ALA A 779 34.72 -10.96 11.72
CA ALA A 779 34.63 -10.96 13.18
C ALA A 779 35.50 -12.04 13.84
N THR A 780 35.78 -13.15 13.15
CA THR A 780 36.54 -14.29 13.70
C THR A 780 38.02 -14.30 13.31
N ALA A 781 38.35 -13.86 12.10
CA ALA A 781 39.67 -14.05 11.50
C ALA A 781 40.38 -12.74 11.10
N SER A 782 39.75 -11.55 11.24
CA SER A 782 40.42 -10.30 10.90
C SER A 782 41.55 -9.97 11.88
N ASN A 783 42.73 -9.68 11.32
CA ASN A 783 43.91 -9.21 12.06
C ASN A 783 43.80 -7.73 12.46
N VAL A 784 42.86 -6.98 11.89
CA VAL A 784 42.66 -5.55 12.17
C VAL A 784 41.62 -5.40 13.27
N ALA A 785 42.05 -4.92 14.45
CA ALA A 785 41.21 -4.84 15.64
C ALA A 785 39.92 -4.02 15.43
N SER A 786 40.00 -2.85 14.79
CA SER A 786 38.84 -1.98 14.54
C SER A 786 37.82 -2.62 13.58
N ALA A 787 38.29 -3.26 12.51
CA ALA A 787 37.43 -3.97 11.57
C ALA A 787 36.76 -5.19 12.23
N ARG A 788 37.51 -5.91 13.07
CA ARG A 788 36.99 -7.04 13.85
C ARG A 788 35.90 -6.59 14.83
N GLU A 789 36.11 -5.49 15.55
CA GLU A 789 35.11 -4.94 16.48
C GLU A 789 33.83 -4.48 15.77
N ALA A 790 33.94 -3.87 14.60
CA ALA A 790 32.78 -3.45 13.80
C ALA A 790 31.99 -4.65 13.25
N ALA A 791 32.69 -5.68 12.78
CA ALA A 791 32.09 -6.92 12.32
C ALA A 791 31.43 -7.69 13.48
N LEU A 792 32.09 -7.74 14.64
CA LEU A 792 31.55 -8.31 15.88
C LEU A 792 30.24 -7.63 16.28
N LEU A 793 30.25 -6.30 16.34
CA LEU A 793 29.05 -5.52 16.66
C LEU A 793 27.90 -5.85 15.69
N SER A 794 28.20 -5.92 14.39
CA SER A 794 27.20 -6.24 13.36
C SER A 794 26.60 -7.64 13.53
N CYS A 795 27.43 -8.63 13.84
CA CYS A 795 26.99 -10.00 14.12
C CYS A 795 26.17 -10.09 15.42
N THR A 796 26.54 -9.36 16.46
CA THR A 796 25.85 -9.34 17.75
C THR A 796 24.48 -8.67 17.65
N THR A 797 24.38 -7.50 17.01
CA THR A 797 23.09 -6.81 16.86
C THR A 797 22.14 -7.57 15.95
N ALA A 798 22.63 -8.15 14.84
CA ALA A 798 21.83 -8.99 13.97
C ALA A 798 21.32 -10.26 14.69
N ALA A 799 22.13 -10.89 15.55
CA ALA A 799 21.70 -12.04 16.34
C ALA A 799 20.59 -11.68 17.35
N GLN A 800 20.70 -10.52 18.00
CA GLN A 800 19.65 -10.00 18.90
C GLN A 800 18.35 -9.69 18.14
N ASP A 801 18.46 -9.11 16.94
CA ASP A 801 17.29 -8.79 16.11
C ASP A 801 16.59 -10.08 15.64
N ILE A 802 17.34 -11.11 15.23
CA ILE A 802 16.79 -12.45 14.90
C ILE A 802 16.05 -13.03 16.10
N LEU A 803 16.64 -12.96 17.29
CA LEU A 803 16.02 -13.52 18.48
C LEU A 803 14.72 -12.80 18.86
N ALA A 804 14.70 -11.48 18.76
CA ALA A 804 13.48 -10.70 18.95
C ALA A 804 12.39 -11.11 17.93
N LEU A 805 12.76 -11.29 16.66
CA LEU A 805 11.84 -11.75 15.61
C LEU A 805 11.33 -13.16 15.87
N VAL A 806 12.20 -14.11 16.24
CA VAL A 806 11.81 -15.49 16.56
C VAL A 806 10.85 -15.53 17.74
N ARG A 807 11.08 -14.71 18.77
CA ARG A 807 10.17 -14.59 19.92
C ARG A 807 8.80 -14.07 19.50
N VAL A 808 8.75 -12.98 18.72
CA VAL A 808 7.48 -12.41 18.26
C VAL A 808 6.75 -13.39 17.33
N TYR A 809 7.45 -14.00 16.38
CA TYR A 809 6.90 -14.98 15.46
C TYR A 809 6.32 -16.18 16.22
N LYS A 810 7.07 -16.74 17.18
CA LYS A 810 6.61 -17.85 18.03
C LYS A 810 5.36 -17.47 18.83
N MET A 811 5.29 -16.26 19.36
CA MET A 811 4.10 -15.83 20.11
C MET A 811 2.88 -15.63 19.22
N GLN A 812 3.04 -15.13 18.00
CA GLN A 812 1.92 -14.80 17.10
C GLN A 812 1.43 -16.02 16.30
N TYR A 813 2.35 -16.87 15.82
CA TYR A 813 2.04 -17.92 14.84
C TYR A 813 2.50 -19.32 15.27
N GLY A 814 3.21 -19.43 16.39
CA GLY A 814 3.90 -20.66 16.77
C GLY A 814 5.13 -20.95 15.90
N LEU A 815 5.79 -22.08 16.15
CA LEU A 815 6.96 -22.54 15.36
C LEU A 815 6.59 -23.63 14.35
N ARG A 816 5.36 -24.18 14.40
CA ARG A 816 4.90 -25.17 13.43
C ARG A 816 4.99 -24.65 12.00
N HIS A 817 4.64 -23.38 11.83
CA HIS A 817 4.64 -22.70 10.54
C HIS A 817 5.93 -21.92 10.27
N ALA A 818 7.06 -22.34 10.84
CA ALA A 818 8.32 -21.64 10.66
C ALA A 818 8.83 -21.79 9.21
N PRO A 819 9.10 -20.69 8.49
CA PRO A 819 9.69 -20.79 7.17
C PRO A 819 11.15 -21.22 7.25
N LEU A 820 11.69 -21.77 6.16
CA LEU A 820 13.08 -22.23 6.08
C LEU A 820 14.10 -21.15 6.49
N ILE A 821 13.83 -19.88 6.16
CA ILE A 821 14.67 -18.76 6.54
C ILE A 821 14.74 -18.53 8.06
N LEU A 822 13.68 -18.84 8.80
CA LEU A 822 13.66 -18.73 10.27
C LEU A 822 14.63 -19.73 10.89
N ILE A 823 14.66 -20.96 10.34
CA ILE A 823 15.60 -22.01 10.77
C ILE A 823 17.03 -21.57 10.49
N TYR A 824 17.31 -21.12 9.25
CA TYR A 824 18.64 -20.62 8.88
C TYR A 824 19.09 -19.44 9.75
N ALA A 825 18.22 -18.45 9.97
CA ALA A 825 18.48 -17.30 10.83
C ALA A 825 18.81 -17.73 12.26
N SER A 826 18.04 -18.69 12.81
CA SER A 826 18.25 -19.20 14.16
C SER A 826 19.60 -19.92 14.30
N ILE A 827 20.02 -20.67 13.28
CA ILE A 827 21.35 -21.30 13.24
C ILE A 827 22.46 -20.26 13.18
N GLN A 828 22.35 -19.25 12.31
CA GLN A 828 23.32 -18.16 12.21
C GLN A 828 23.44 -17.36 13.51
N ALA A 829 22.30 -17.02 14.13
CA ALA A 829 22.27 -16.32 15.41
C ALA A 829 22.91 -17.16 16.53
N SER A 830 22.57 -18.45 16.63
CA SER A 830 23.16 -19.35 17.64
C SER A 830 24.67 -19.46 17.48
N ARG A 831 25.15 -19.66 16.25
CA ARG A 831 26.59 -19.72 15.94
C ARG A 831 27.31 -18.43 16.33
N SER A 832 26.71 -17.28 16.04
CA SER A 832 27.23 -15.95 16.42
C SER A 832 27.29 -15.80 17.94
N ILE A 833 26.22 -16.15 18.65
CA ILE A 833 26.11 -16.06 20.12
C ILE A 833 27.11 -16.98 20.81
N GLU A 834 27.26 -18.22 20.35
CA GLU A 834 28.25 -19.19 20.85
C GLU A 834 29.68 -18.67 20.70
N LYS A 835 30.00 -18.11 19.54
CA LYS A 835 31.35 -17.64 19.24
C LYS A 835 31.73 -16.37 19.99
N PHE A 836 30.77 -15.47 20.20
CA PHE A 836 31.03 -14.10 20.68
C PHE A 836 30.56 -13.83 22.11
N GLY A 837 29.84 -14.75 22.76
CA GLY A 837 29.50 -14.71 24.18
C GLY A 837 28.43 -13.67 24.54
N ILE A 838 27.17 -13.95 24.18
CA ILE A 838 26.00 -13.17 24.63
C ILE A 838 25.30 -13.94 25.76
N PRO A 839 25.52 -13.59 27.06
CA PRO A 839 25.34 -14.53 28.18
C PRO A 839 23.90 -14.92 28.53
N GLU A 840 22.90 -14.07 28.25
CA GLU A 840 21.53 -14.28 28.74
C GLU A 840 20.60 -15.04 27.76
N GLU A 841 21.03 -15.28 26.52
CA GLU A 841 20.10 -15.67 25.43
C GLU A 841 20.43 -16.99 24.72
N GLN A 842 21.61 -17.55 25.00
CA GLN A 842 22.13 -18.80 24.43
C GLN A 842 21.23 -20.01 24.71
N SER A 843 20.60 -20.05 25.90
CA SER A 843 19.72 -21.15 26.33
C SER A 843 18.34 -21.18 25.64
N TYR A 844 17.93 -20.09 24.98
CA TYR A 844 16.63 -20.02 24.29
C TYR A 844 16.71 -20.56 22.86
N LEU A 845 17.76 -20.23 22.11
CA LEU A 845 17.91 -20.66 20.71
C LEU A 845 18.24 -22.15 20.59
N VAL A 846 19.06 -22.69 21.49
CA VAL A 846 19.33 -24.15 21.53
C VAL A 846 18.03 -24.94 21.72
N ARG A 847 17.07 -24.40 22.48
CA ARG A 847 15.73 -24.98 22.67
C ARG A 847 14.78 -24.81 21.48
N CYS A 848 15.10 -23.97 20.50
CA CYS A 848 14.30 -23.82 19.28
C CYS A 848 14.89 -24.62 18.11
N GLN A 849 16.15 -25.04 18.18
CA GLN A 849 16.82 -25.88 17.19
C GLN A 849 16.59 -27.38 17.40
N GLN A 850 16.35 -27.78 18.66
CA GLN A 850 15.84 -29.10 19.04
C GLN A 850 14.33 -29.14 18.82
#